data_AF-A0A971P8U3-F1
#
_entry.id   AF-A0A971P8U3-F1
#
_cell.length_a   1.000
_cell.length_b   1.000
_cell.length_c   1.000
_cell.angle_alpha   90.00
_cell.angle_beta   90.00
_cell.angle_gamma   90.00
#
_symmetry.space_group_name_H-M   'P 1'
#
loop_
_entity.id
_entity.type
_entity.pdbx_description
1 polymer ?
#
loop_
_entity_poly.entity_id
_entity_poly.type
_entity_poly.pdbx_seq_one_letter_code
_entity_poly.pdbx_strand_id
1 'polypeptide(L)'
;MKKTVSMVISGILIASLLFGCGLISDERETTEPKVTLSDRDKESVSAAEDIVIESEEISDDLLDLIDKQIEMSGVFVQNYTESVRNGVDYDATEYNDLILNNRDTINEWIAKLDALSEEYSEVQKPKDEQAVLVYEAAGVYLEKLESCLSDLLAIVTLYIDQNDAMLPVSEFDDTIYGDDVFLMLEELYAAIDQAMTNIGAIDSAPEYMKESLVTFNRKMGIYSRVLEAWYDGLALNDPLRISSGNQLLERQNIDVLQFDVEMYELFDLQYIKVGERLTGNISKLKEEIYENSDAIGKSGKNVPVIRFSYLEDVPEITVDYTYAQTIYPSLYSSMDSIVNLTATTDFGAVDVMLTVEIPGFTQKYQQKITINEQVTKNLIKPPVLTENLDLESAKEAQLRLSIEDLDNDRTILEESKPVTLMSVYDFLLYDDEFGVTGRDNILAWLTPETESILNLRRSAITWIDLWSEGQINSLIGYQDYGLGLEPELNTYIQILALQGAISDSGVRYNMGPFSMSEGMNQRVLLPDKILSSGSGICIETSILFASAVQSTDMHAMIVFLPGHAQVAVETGYRSGEYFLVETTLLPFFGTDEEMDSLIMYLTAEEWEQYLADPWGDGSGPAYVVDCDLVHVLGFKAIGYK
;
A
#
# COMPACT_ATOMS: atom_id res chain seq x y z
N MET A 1 10.52 -17.25 -28.16
CA MET A 1 11.76 -16.66 -28.71
C MET A 1 12.72 -16.55 -27.54
N LYS A 2 13.69 -17.47 -27.43
CA LYS A 2 15.08 -17.23 -27.80
C LYS A 2 15.74 -16.11 -26.96
N LYS A 3 16.72 -16.55 -26.16
CA LYS A 3 18.00 -15.89 -25.87
C LYS A 3 18.00 -14.80 -24.77
N THR A 4 18.67 -14.95 -23.63
CA THR A 4 20.13 -15.13 -23.34
C THR A 4 20.81 -13.78 -22.99
N VAL A 5 21.21 -13.63 -21.70
CA VAL A 5 22.54 -13.14 -21.19
C VAL A 5 22.82 -11.62 -21.28
N SER A 6 23.04 -10.86 -20.18
CA SER A 6 24.19 -10.73 -19.21
C SER A 6 25.31 -9.73 -19.62
N MET A 7 25.83 -8.95 -18.63
CA MET A 7 27.27 -8.79 -18.24
C MET A 7 28.08 -7.43 -18.39
N VAL A 8 28.77 -7.01 -17.29
CA VAL A 8 30.16 -6.40 -17.10
C VAL A 8 30.46 -4.88 -16.87
N ILE A 9 30.76 -4.50 -15.60
CA ILE A 9 31.95 -3.89 -14.89
C ILE A 9 33.01 -2.99 -15.62
N SER A 10 33.39 -1.83 -15.02
CA SER A 10 34.79 -1.41 -14.60
C SER A 10 35.07 0.11 -14.59
N GLY A 11 35.70 0.66 -13.52
CA GLY A 11 36.25 2.03 -13.56
C GLY A 11 36.86 2.73 -12.31
N ILE A 12 37.75 2.09 -11.54
CA ILE A 12 39.04 2.62 -10.99
C ILE A 12 39.17 4.11 -10.50
N LEU A 13 39.45 4.23 -9.17
CA LEU A 13 40.56 4.92 -8.46
C LEU A 13 40.45 6.35 -7.82
N ILE A 14 40.92 6.37 -6.55
CA ILE A 14 41.73 7.33 -5.72
C ILE A 14 41.05 8.45 -4.89
N ALA A 15 41.16 8.36 -3.56
CA ALA A 15 42.05 9.17 -2.66
C ALA A 15 41.40 9.44 -1.27
N SER A 16 41.79 8.73 -0.21
CA SER A 16 42.75 9.14 0.84
C SER A 16 42.31 10.30 1.76
N LEU A 17 42.28 10.06 3.08
CA LEU A 17 43.02 10.84 4.08
C LEU A 17 42.97 10.23 5.50
N LEU A 18 44.14 9.75 5.94
CA LEU A 18 44.55 9.63 7.34
C LEU A 18 45.22 10.94 7.79
N PHE A 19 44.91 11.38 9.00
CA PHE A 19 45.79 12.12 9.91
C PHE A 19 45.50 11.57 11.31
N GLY A 20 46.44 11.22 12.17
CA GLY A 20 47.88 11.35 12.16
C GLY A 20 48.34 11.34 13.63
N CYS A 21 49.44 10.67 13.93
CA CYS A 21 50.22 11.01 15.13
C CYS A 21 51.69 10.78 14.80
N GLY A 22 52.46 11.87 14.85
CA GLY A 22 53.87 11.87 14.50
C GLY A 22 54.75 11.48 15.68
N LEU A 23 55.91 10.91 15.36
CA LEU A 23 57.19 11.18 16.01
C LEU A 23 58.32 10.79 15.03
N ILE A 24 59.34 11.65 14.95
CA ILE A 24 60.43 11.64 13.97
C ILE A 24 61.67 10.91 14.51
N SER A 25 62.20 10.06 13.63
CA SER A 25 63.58 9.60 13.36
C SER A 25 64.49 9.06 14.47
N ASP A 26 64.99 7.85 14.25
CA ASP A 26 66.44 7.66 14.09
C ASP A 26 66.71 6.51 13.09
N GLU A 27 67.58 6.75 12.11
CA GLU A 27 67.96 5.80 11.06
C GLU A 27 68.84 4.68 11.65
N ARG A 28 68.33 3.44 11.57
CA ARG A 28 69.16 2.23 11.55
C ARG A 28 68.62 1.31 10.46
N GLU A 29 69.51 0.77 9.63
CA GLU A 29 69.22 -0.41 8.83
C GLU A 29 68.67 -1.50 9.74
N THR A 30 67.36 -1.75 9.69
CA THR A 30 66.72 -2.87 10.35
C THR A 30 66.18 -3.80 9.28
N THR A 31 66.80 -4.97 9.19
CA THR A 31 66.20 -6.21 8.70
C THR A 31 64.70 -6.25 9.00
N GLU A 32 63.87 -6.62 8.00
CA GLU A 32 62.46 -7.00 8.20
C GLU A 32 62.33 -7.80 9.51
N PRO A 33 61.41 -7.44 10.42
CA PRO A 33 61.27 -8.17 11.66
C PRO A 33 60.82 -9.60 11.32
N LYS A 34 61.71 -10.56 11.56
CA LYS A 34 61.41 -11.99 11.55
C LYS A 34 60.52 -12.30 12.74
N VAL A 35 59.22 -12.15 12.58
CA VAL A 35 58.26 -12.64 13.57
C VAL A 35 58.07 -14.12 13.32
N THR A 36 58.54 -14.93 14.27
CA THR A 36 58.23 -16.37 14.27
C THR A 36 56.97 -16.51 15.11
N LEU A 37 55.83 -16.82 14.48
CA LEU A 37 54.59 -17.12 15.20
C LEU A 37 54.82 -18.27 16.18
N SER A 38 54.25 -18.16 17.39
CA SER A 38 54.33 -19.26 18.35
C SER A 38 53.45 -20.42 17.89
N ASP A 39 53.82 -21.67 18.24
CA ASP A 39 52.99 -22.85 17.93
C ASP A 39 51.57 -22.68 18.47
N ARG A 40 51.43 -22.00 19.61
CA ARG A 40 50.14 -21.63 20.21
C ARG A 40 49.33 -20.68 19.33
N ASP A 41 49.93 -19.63 18.76
CA ASP A 41 49.18 -18.70 17.90
C ASP A 41 48.70 -19.41 16.63
N LYS A 42 49.47 -20.38 16.12
CA LYS A 42 49.08 -21.23 14.99
C LYS A 42 47.95 -22.18 15.36
N GLU A 43 48.01 -22.81 16.54
CA GLU A 43 46.94 -23.67 17.06
C GLU A 43 45.63 -22.89 17.22
N SER A 44 45.68 -21.66 17.75
CA SER A 44 44.50 -20.80 17.89
C SER A 44 43.86 -20.44 16.54
N VAL A 45 44.67 -20.14 15.53
CA VAL A 45 44.18 -19.83 14.17
C VAL A 45 43.58 -21.07 13.50
N SER A 46 44.25 -22.22 13.62
CA SER A 46 43.73 -23.50 13.11
C SER A 46 42.41 -23.87 13.77
N ALA A 47 42.28 -23.71 15.10
CA ALA A 47 41.03 -23.99 15.79
C ALA A 47 39.89 -23.06 15.35
N ALA A 48 40.18 -21.77 15.10
CA ALA A 48 39.19 -20.84 14.56
C ALA A 48 38.78 -21.19 13.13
N GLU A 49 39.73 -21.60 12.28
CA GLU A 49 39.47 -22.08 10.91
C GLU A 49 38.63 -23.37 10.92
N ASP A 50 38.94 -24.33 11.79
CA ASP A 50 38.19 -25.59 11.91
C ASP A 50 36.72 -25.33 12.23
N ILE A 51 36.42 -24.35 13.11
CA ILE A 51 35.04 -23.95 13.43
C ILE A 51 34.33 -23.32 12.21
N VAL A 52 35.03 -22.49 11.43
CA VAL A 52 34.50 -21.94 10.17
C VAL A 52 34.17 -23.09 9.20
N ILE A 53 35.05 -24.08 9.08
CA ILE A 53 34.82 -25.28 8.24
C ILE A 53 33.58 -26.05 8.72
N GLU A 54 33.46 -26.29 10.03
CA GLU A 54 32.32 -27.03 10.60
C GLU A 54 30.97 -26.31 10.40
N SER A 55 31.00 -24.99 10.28
CA SER A 55 29.80 -24.19 9.99
C SER A 55 29.41 -24.14 8.51
N GLU A 56 30.25 -24.59 7.57
CA GLU A 56 29.98 -24.49 6.12
C GLU A 56 28.69 -25.22 5.70
N GLU A 57 28.40 -26.37 6.32
CA GLU A 57 27.18 -27.14 6.06
C GLU A 57 25.92 -26.28 6.28
N ILE A 58 25.94 -25.36 7.26
CA ILE A 58 24.83 -24.45 7.52
C ILE A 58 24.63 -23.52 6.32
N SER A 59 25.70 -22.94 5.79
CA SER A 59 25.60 -22.00 4.67
C SER A 59 25.12 -22.66 3.37
N ASP A 60 25.59 -23.89 3.09
CA ASP A 60 25.19 -24.63 1.90
C ASP A 60 23.72 -25.06 1.99
N ASP A 61 23.30 -25.62 3.13
CA ASP A 61 21.92 -26.04 3.33
C ASP A 61 20.93 -24.86 3.36
N LEU A 62 21.37 -23.69 3.86
CA LEU A 62 20.58 -22.46 3.81
C LEU A 62 20.30 -22.00 2.38
N LEU A 63 21.28 -22.11 1.49
CA LEU A 63 21.09 -21.76 0.08
C LEU A 63 20.06 -22.69 -0.58
N ASP A 64 20.13 -23.99 -0.31
CA ASP A 64 19.13 -24.95 -0.81
C ASP A 64 17.72 -24.65 -0.25
N LEU A 65 17.62 -24.25 1.03
CA LEU A 65 16.35 -23.81 1.63
C LEU A 65 15.80 -22.55 0.96
N ILE A 66 16.66 -21.54 0.75
CA ILE A 66 16.30 -20.28 0.09
C ILE A 66 15.77 -20.53 -1.32
N ASP A 67 16.50 -21.32 -2.12
CA ASP A 67 16.12 -21.63 -3.50
C ASP A 67 14.76 -22.35 -3.54
N LYS A 68 14.55 -23.35 -2.67
CA LYS A 68 13.29 -24.07 -2.58
C LYS A 68 12.14 -23.17 -2.12
N GLN A 69 12.38 -22.30 -1.14
CA GLN A 69 11.37 -21.36 -0.64
C GLN A 69 10.90 -20.43 -1.75
N ILE A 70 11.83 -19.80 -2.49
CA ILE A 70 11.51 -18.86 -3.57
C ILE A 70 10.72 -19.58 -4.70
N GLU A 71 11.13 -20.79 -5.08
CA GLU A 71 10.40 -21.58 -6.08
C GLU A 71 8.96 -21.85 -5.64
N MET A 72 8.78 -22.32 -4.41
CA MET A 72 7.46 -22.65 -3.88
C MET A 72 6.58 -21.43 -3.65
N SER A 73 7.17 -20.32 -3.19
CA SER A 73 6.50 -19.04 -3.00
C SER A 73 5.93 -18.51 -4.32
N GLY A 74 6.73 -18.54 -5.40
CA GLY A 74 6.26 -18.12 -6.72
C GLY A 74 5.07 -18.95 -7.23
N VAL A 75 5.09 -20.28 -7.01
CA VAL A 75 3.96 -21.16 -7.37
C VAL A 75 2.73 -20.85 -6.51
N PHE A 76 2.92 -20.67 -5.21
CA PHE A 76 1.86 -20.32 -4.27
C PHE A 76 1.18 -19.01 -4.66
N VAL A 77 1.95 -17.92 -4.81
CA VAL A 77 1.43 -16.58 -5.13
C VAL A 77 0.66 -16.60 -6.44
N GLN A 78 1.19 -17.28 -7.47
CA GLN A 78 0.52 -17.40 -8.76
C GLN A 78 -0.85 -18.08 -8.62
N ASN A 79 -0.91 -19.24 -7.97
CA ASN A 79 -2.14 -20.02 -7.85
C ASN A 79 -3.15 -19.34 -6.91
N TYR A 80 -2.68 -18.77 -5.80
CA TYR A 80 -3.50 -17.98 -4.86
C TYR A 80 -4.16 -16.80 -5.57
N THR A 81 -3.37 -16.03 -6.33
CA THR A 81 -3.87 -14.90 -7.14
C THR A 81 -4.93 -15.35 -8.15
N GLU A 82 -4.71 -16.46 -8.84
CA GLU A 82 -5.68 -17.00 -9.80
C GLU A 82 -6.97 -17.47 -9.11
N SER A 83 -6.86 -18.14 -7.96
CA SER A 83 -8.01 -18.57 -7.14
C SER A 83 -8.86 -17.39 -6.67
N VAL A 84 -8.25 -16.37 -6.07
CA VAL A 84 -8.97 -15.17 -5.59
C VAL A 84 -9.65 -14.44 -6.74
N ARG A 85 -8.96 -14.26 -7.88
CA ARG A 85 -9.55 -13.63 -9.08
C ARG A 85 -10.73 -14.42 -9.67
N ASN A 86 -10.76 -15.74 -9.46
CA ASN A 86 -11.85 -16.60 -9.90
C ASN A 86 -12.94 -16.79 -8.83
N GLY A 87 -12.79 -16.21 -7.64
CA GLY A 87 -13.73 -16.35 -6.52
C GLY A 87 -13.78 -17.78 -5.97
N VAL A 88 -12.64 -18.47 -5.91
CA VAL A 88 -12.52 -19.85 -5.41
C VAL A 88 -11.53 -19.88 -4.26
N ASP A 89 -11.84 -20.64 -3.22
CA ASP A 89 -10.93 -20.84 -2.09
C ASP A 89 -9.63 -21.54 -2.54
N TYR A 90 -8.51 -21.11 -1.98
CA TYR A 90 -7.20 -21.70 -2.23
C TYR A 90 -6.73 -22.50 -1.01
N ASP A 91 -6.37 -23.76 -1.22
CA ASP A 91 -5.78 -24.61 -0.18
C ASP A 91 -4.29 -24.27 0.00
N ALA A 92 -3.97 -23.53 1.05
CA ALA A 92 -2.62 -23.13 1.40
C ALA A 92 -1.84 -24.17 2.23
N THR A 93 -2.41 -25.36 2.50
CA THR A 93 -1.83 -26.33 3.46
C THR A 93 -0.39 -26.72 3.11
N GLU A 94 -0.09 -27.02 1.85
CA GLU A 94 1.27 -27.42 1.42
C GLU A 94 2.30 -26.30 1.65
N TYR A 95 1.92 -25.06 1.41
CA TYR A 95 2.80 -23.91 1.63
C TYR A 95 2.98 -23.62 3.12
N ASN A 96 1.90 -23.74 3.92
CA ASN A 96 1.98 -23.61 5.38
C ASN A 96 2.89 -24.68 6.00
N ASP A 97 2.79 -25.93 5.55
CA ASP A 97 3.67 -27.02 5.99
C ASP A 97 5.14 -26.75 5.63
N LEU A 98 5.41 -26.18 4.46
CA LEU A 98 6.76 -25.75 4.05
C LEU A 98 7.31 -24.70 5.02
N ILE A 99 6.54 -23.66 5.34
CA ILE A 99 6.99 -22.59 6.23
C ILE A 99 7.27 -23.11 7.65
N LEU A 100 6.41 -23.99 8.18
CA LEU A 100 6.63 -24.63 9.48
C LEU A 100 7.90 -25.49 9.48
N ASN A 101 8.13 -26.27 8.42
CA ASN A 101 9.36 -27.05 8.28
C ASN A 101 10.60 -26.16 8.20
N ASN A 102 10.52 -25.05 7.46
CA ASN A 102 11.61 -24.08 7.35
C ASN A 102 11.93 -23.46 8.71
N ARG A 103 10.91 -23.08 9.50
CA ARG A 103 11.10 -22.60 10.88
C ARG A 103 11.90 -23.58 11.72
N ASP A 104 11.49 -24.85 11.71
CA ASP A 104 12.09 -25.88 12.56
C ASP A 104 13.54 -26.13 12.13
N THR A 105 13.79 -26.17 10.82
CA THR A 105 15.14 -26.34 10.25
C THR A 105 16.06 -25.16 10.57
N ILE A 106 15.57 -23.92 10.44
CA ILE A 106 16.34 -22.71 10.80
C ILE A 106 16.70 -22.72 12.29
N ASN A 107 15.77 -23.11 13.18
CA ASN A 107 16.05 -23.22 14.61
C ASN A 107 17.11 -24.29 14.93
N GLU A 108 17.11 -25.42 14.22
CA GLU A 108 18.15 -26.44 14.36
C GLU A 108 19.54 -25.89 13.97
N TRP A 109 19.62 -25.11 12.89
CA TRP A 109 20.87 -24.49 12.47
C TRP A 109 21.32 -23.35 13.39
N ILE A 110 20.41 -22.56 13.96
CA ILE A 110 20.73 -21.59 15.01
C ILE A 110 21.36 -22.31 16.19
N ALA A 111 20.74 -23.38 16.69
CA ALA A 111 21.28 -24.14 17.82
C ALA A 111 22.67 -24.75 17.50
N LYS A 112 22.91 -25.18 16.26
CA LYS A 112 24.22 -25.66 15.81
C LYS A 112 25.25 -24.53 15.77
N LEU A 113 24.90 -23.36 15.25
CA LEU A 113 25.78 -22.20 15.18
C LEU A 113 26.10 -21.63 16.56
N ASP A 114 25.13 -21.64 17.49
CA ASP A 114 25.32 -21.26 18.88
C ASP A 114 26.37 -22.15 19.57
N ALA A 115 26.31 -23.46 19.34
CA ALA A 115 27.29 -24.40 19.88
C ALA A 115 28.70 -24.16 19.32
N LEU A 116 28.80 -23.89 18.01
CA LEU A 116 30.07 -23.53 17.36
C LEU A 116 30.62 -22.19 17.87
N SER A 117 29.73 -21.23 18.15
CA SER A 117 30.09 -19.93 18.71
C SER A 117 30.55 -20.05 20.16
N GLU A 118 29.94 -20.94 20.95
CA GLU A 118 30.41 -21.29 22.30
C GLU A 118 31.81 -21.92 22.24
N GLU A 119 32.04 -22.88 21.35
CA GLU A 119 33.36 -23.49 21.13
C GLU A 119 34.40 -22.44 20.70
N TYR A 120 34.05 -21.53 19.79
CA TYR A 120 34.91 -20.44 19.36
C TYR A 120 35.29 -19.51 20.52
N SER A 121 34.37 -19.26 21.46
CA SER A 121 34.64 -18.45 22.65
C SER A 121 35.67 -19.09 23.61
N GLU A 122 35.81 -20.42 23.57
CA GLU A 122 36.82 -21.16 24.32
C GLU A 122 38.21 -21.15 23.64
N VAL A 123 38.26 -20.89 22.33
CA VAL A 123 39.52 -20.78 21.58
C VAL A 123 40.32 -19.60 22.12
N GLN A 124 41.55 -19.91 22.55
CA GLN A 124 42.40 -18.92 23.20
C GLN A 124 42.87 -17.86 22.19
N LYS A 125 42.46 -16.60 22.39
CA LYS A 125 42.88 -15.47 21.53
C LYS A 125 44.42 -15.44 21.32
N PRO A 126 44.89 -15.34 20.06
CA PRO A 126 46.32 -15.20 19.74
C PRO A 126 46.93 -13.94 20.36
N LYS A 127 48.25 -13.92 20.49
CA LYS A 127 49.00 -12.73 20.95
C LYS A 127 49.61 -11.93 19.81
N ASP A 128 49.92 -12.60 18.71
CA ASP A 128 50.50 -11.96 17.54
C ASP A 128 49.43 -11.16 16.78
N GLU A 129 49.78 -9.95 16.37
CA GLU A 129 48.84 -9.04 15.70
C GLU A 129 48.30 -9.60 14.38
N GLN A 130 49.09 -10.38 13.64
CA GLN A 130 48.62 -10.99 12.38
C GLN A 130 47.69 -12.18 12.66
N ALA A 131 48.04 -13.03 13.62
CA ALA A 131 47.18 -14.15 14.01
C ALA A 131 45.83 -13.68 14.61
N VAL A 132 45.83 -12.55 15.33
CA VAL A 132 44.60 -11.93 15.86
C VAL A 132 43.65 -11.53 14.74
N LEU A 133 44.12 -11.04 13.60
CA LEU A 133 43.25 -10.65 12.48
C LEU A 133 42.45 -11.83 11.95
N VAL A 134 43.08 -12.99 11.76
CA VAL A 134 42.40 -14.20 11.26
C VAL A 134 41.44 -14.77 12.30
N TYR A 135 41.85 -14.78 13.57
CA TYR A 135 40.97 -15.14 14.67
C TYR A 135 39.72 -14.25 14.69
N GLU A 136 39.88 -12.93 14.71
CA GLU A 136 38.75 -11.99 14.72
C GLU A 136 37.86 -12.10 13.48
N ALA A 137 38.44 -12.34 12.29
CA ALA A 137 37.67 -12.57 11.07
C ALA A 137 36.78 -13.81 11.15
N ALA A 138 37.22 -14.90 11.80
CA ALA A 138 36.38 -16.07 12.05
C ALA A 138 35.18 -15.73 12.94
N GLY A 139 35.38 -14.92 13.99
CA GLY A 139 34.27 -14.42 14.81
C GLY A 139 33.25 -13.60 14.01
N VAL A 140 33.73 -12.67 13.17
CA VAL A 140 32.87 -11.86 12.28
C VAL A 140 32.10 -12.75 11.31
N TYR A 141 32.73 -13.79 10.78
CA TYR A 141 32.06 -14.75 9.89
C TYR A 141 30.88 -15.46 10.59
N LEU A 142 31.07 -15.92 11.84
CA LEU A 142 29.99 -16.55 12.62
C LEU A 142 28.84 -15.57 12.90
N GLU A 143 29.16 -14.34 13.31
CA GLU A 143 28.16 -13.27 13.52
C GLU A 143 27.34 -12.98 12.25
N LYS A 144 27.98 -13.06 11.07
CA LYS A 144 27.30 -12.84 9.79
C LYS A 144 26.39 -14.00 9.41
N LEU A 145 26.78 -15.25 9.67
CA LEU A 145 25.88 -16.40 9.52
C LEU A 145 24.70 -16.33 10.49
N GLU A 146 24.93 -15.91 11.74
CA GLU A 146 23.87 -15.73 12.74
C GLU A 146 22.85 -14.67 12.29
N SER A 147 23.33 -13.56 11.72
CA SER A 147 22.45 -12.54 11.14
C SER A 147 21.61 -13.09 10.00
N CYS A 148 22.17 -13.90 9.09
CA CYS A 148 21.40 -14.54 8.02
C CYS A 148 20.27 -15.43 8.57
N LEU A 149 20.58 -16.28 9.55
CA LEU A 149 19.59 -17.16 10.19
C LEU A 149 18.50 -16.36 10.92
N SER A 150 18.90 -15.31 11.63
CA SER A 150 17.98 -14.43 12.37
C SER A 150 17.02 -13.71 11.44
N ASP A 151 17.51 -13.23 10.30
CA ASP A 151 16.68 -12.55 9.30
C ASP A 151 15.64 -13.50 8.69
N LEU A 152 16.03 -14.73 8.36
CA LEU A 152 15.11 -15.74 7.83
C LEU A 152 14.08 -16.18 8.89
N LEU A 153 14.52 -16.38 10.13
CA LEU A 153 13.61 -16.75 11.22
C LEU A 153 12.56 -15.65 11.46
N ALA A 154 12.97 -14.38 11.46
CA ALA A 154 12.06 -13.27 11.69
C ALA A 154 10.91 -13.21 10.68
N ILE A 155 11.20 -13.49 9.40
CA ILE A 155 10.18 -13.54 8.34
C ILE A 155 9.23 -14.72 8.51
N VAL A 156 9.80 -15.90 8.75
CA VAL A 156 9.02 -17.13 8.96
C VAL A 156 8.10 -16.98 10.17
N THR A 157 8.61 -16.38 11.25
CA THR A 157 7.81 -16.06 12.44
C THR A 157 6.69 -15.08 12.10
N LEU A 158 6.97 -14.00 11.37
CA LEU A 158 5.93 -13.05 10.97
C LEU A 158 4.82 -13.73 10.15
N TYR A 159 5.18 -14.58 9.18
CA TYR A 159 4.19 -15.32 8.39
C TYR A 159 3.28 -16.20 9.26
N ILE A 160 3.87 -16.92 10.21
CA ILE A 160 3.12 -17.78 11.13
C ILE A 160 2.21 -16.94 12.02
N ASP A 161 2.72 -15.85 12.60
CA ASP A 161 1.95 -14.97 13.48
C ASP A 161 0.77 -14.31 12.74
N GLN A 162 0.95 -13.97 11.45
CA GLN A 162 -0.13 -13.46 10.60
C GLN A 162 -1.21 -14.50 10.35
N ASN A 163 -0.83 -15.74 10.01
CA ASN A 163 -1.79 -16.83 9.81
C ASN A 163 -2.55 -17.16 11.11
N ASP A 164 -1.84 -17.23 12.24
CA ASP A 164 -2.46 -17.45 13.56
C ASP A 164 -3.40 -16.31 13.93
N ALA A 165 -3.03 -15.06 13.61
CA ALA A 165 -3.89 -13.90 13.84
C ALA A 165 -5.20 -13.96 13.02
N MET A 166 -5.15 -14.58 11.82
CA MET A 166 -6.28 -14.71 10.89
C MET A 166 -7.19 -15.92 11.15
N LEU A 167 -6.84 -16.82 12.07
CA LEU A 167 -7.66 -18.00 12.43
C LEU A 167 -9.15 -17.70 12.69
N PRO A 168 -9.53 -16.62 13.40
CA PRO A 168 -10.96 -16.31 13.61
C PRO A 168 -11.75 -16.17 12.31
N VAL A 169 -11.12 -15.67 11.25
CA VAL A 169 -11.75 -15.49 9.93
C VAL A 169 -11.61 -16.77 9.10
N SER A 170 -10.44 -17.40 9.06
CA SER A 170 -10.20 -18.57 8.20
C SER A 170 -10.93 -19.83 8.67
N GLU A 171 -11.21 -19.94 9.98
CA GLU A 171 -11.98 -21.05 10.57
C GLU A 171 -13.47 -20.72 10.73
N PHE A 172 -13.93 -19.55 10.27
CA PHE A 172 -15.33 -19.18 10.33
C PHE A 172 -16.16 -20.12 9.44
N ASP A 173 -17.06 -20.88 10.06
CA ASP A 173 -17.96 -21.81 9.36
C ASP A 173 -19.36 -21.19 9.29
N ASP A 174 -19.67 -20.56 8.16
CA ASP A 174 -20.97 -19.94 7.90
C ASP A 174 -22.12 -20.98 7.85
N THR A 175 -21.82 -22.26 7.67
CA THR A 175 -22.83 -23.31 7.49
C THR A 175 -23.58 -23.64 8.79
N ILE A 176 -23.04 -23.27 9.96
CA ILE A 176 -23.66 -23.59 11.25
C ILE A 176 -24.85 -22.69 11.60
N TYR A 177 -25.00 -21.55 10.92
CA TYR A 177 -26.04 -20.56 11.21
C TYR A 177 -27.37 -20.83 10.50
N GLY A 178 -27.38 -21.71 9.49
CA GLY A 178 -28.59 -22.05 8.74
C GLY A 178 -29.24 -20.81 8.11
N ASP A 179 -30.48 -20.50 8.54
CA ASP A 179 -31.24 -19.34 8.03
C ASP A 179 -31.05 -18.06 8.87
N ASP A 180 -30.27 -18.09 9.97
CA ASP A 180 -30.04 -16.93 10.84
C ASP A 180 -28.89 -16.05 10.34
N VAL A 181 -29.16 -15.34 9.24
CA VAL A 181 -28.16 -14.49 8.56
C VAL A 181 -27.69 -13.33 9.46
N PHE A 182 -28.55 -12.80 10.34
CA PHE A 182 -28.15 -11.70 11.23
C PHE A 182 -27.14 -12.15 12.28
N LEU A 183 -27.34 -13.33 12.87
CA LEU A 183 -26.36 -13.89 13.80
C LEU A 183 -25.05 -14.22 13.09
N MET A 184 -25.11 -14.79 11.87
CA MET A 184 -23.93 -15.06 11.05
C MET A 184 -23.12 -13.77 10.80
N LEU A 185 -23.77 -12.69 10.37
CA LEU A 185 -23.11 -11.40 10.11
C LEU A 185 -22.50 -10.78 11.38
N GLU A 186 -23.18 -10.88 12.54
CA GLU A 186 -22.66 -10.40 13.83
C GLU A 186 -21.41 -11.17 14.26
N GLU A 187 -21.42 -12.50 14.14
CA GLU A 187 -20.28 -13.35 14.51
C GLU A 187 -19.12 -13.21 13.51
N LEU A 188 -19.38 -13.05 12.22
CA LEU A 188 -18.35 -12.75 11.22
C LEU A 188 -17.71 -11.38 11.46
N TYR A 189 -18.52 -10.37 11.82
CA TYR A 189 -17.99 -9.06 12.21
C TYR A 189 -17.05 -9.20 13.42
N ALA A 190 -17.46 -9.95 14.44
CA ALA A 190 -16.62 -10.19 15.62
C ALA A 190 -15.33 -10.96 15.28
N ALA A 191 -15.40 -11.92 14.35
CA ALA A 191 -14.22 -12.64 13.86
C ALA A 191 -13.22 -11.71 13.16
N ILE A 192 -13.70 -10.81 12.29
CA ILE A 192 -12.85 -9.81 11.61
C ILE A 192 -12.23 -8.84 12.62
N ASP A 193 -13.02 -8.30 13.55
CA ASP A 193 -12.53 -7.39 14.58
C ASP A 193 -11.46 -8.05 15.48
N GLN A 194 -11.67 -9.32 15.83
CA GLN A 194 -10.69 -10.11 16.57
C GLN A 194 -9.42 -10.36 15.75
N ALA A 195 -9.53 -10.71 14.47
CA ALA A 195 -8.37 -10.90 13.60
C ALA A 195 -7.56 -9.60 13.43
N MET A 196 -8.23 -8.47 13.22
CA MET A 196 -7.58 -7.15 13.15
C MET A 196 -6.88 -6.77 14.46
N THR A 197 -7.50 -7.09 15.59
CA THR A 197 -6.89 -6.91 16.92
C THR A 197 -5.64 -7.77 17.07
N ASN A 198 -5.69 -9.03 16.63
CA ASN A 198 -4.55 -9.95 16.66
C ASN A 198 -3.42 -9.45 15.76
N ILE A 199 -3.71 -9.04 14.52
CA ILE A 199 -2.72 -8.47 13.59
C ILE A 199 -2.06 -7.23 14.20
N GLY A 200 -2.86 -6.34 14.79
CA GLY A 200 -2.35 -5.13 15.45
C GLY A 200 -1.49 -5.39 16.69
N ALA A 201 -1.51 -6.62 17.22
CA ALA A 201 -0.72 -7.05 18.37
C ALA A 201 0.58 -7.79 17.97
N ILE A 202 0.79 -8.07 16.68
CA ILE A 202 2.03 -8.71 16.18
C ILE A 202 3.20 -7.75 16.40
N ASP A 203 4.13 -8.14 17.27
CA ASP A 203 5.36 -7.40 17.60
C ASP A 203 6.62 -7.99 16.96
N SER A 204 6.51 -9.18 16.37
CA SER A 204 7.59 -9.93 15.71
C SER A 204 7.97 -9.42 14.33
N ALA A 205 7.18 -8.51 13.74
CA ALA A 205 7.39 -8.02 12.38
C ALA A 205 8.76 -7.31 12.23
N PRO A 206 9.60 -7.71 11.24
CA PRO A 206 10.79 -6.96 10.86
C PRO A 206 10.47 -5.49 10.58
N GLU A 207 11.40 -4.58 10.89
CA GLU A 207 11.14 -3.12 10.83
C GLU A 207 10.62 -2.69 9.45
N TYR A 208 11.15 -3.26 8.37
CA TYR A 208 10.76 -2.94 7.00
C TYR A 208 9.37 -3.44 6.60
N MET A 209 8.76 -4.34 7.37
CA MET A 209 7.42 -4.87 7.10
C MET A 209 6.34 -4.25 7.97
N LYS A 210 6.71 -3.50 9.02
CA LYS A 210 5.75 -2.90 9.96
C LYS A 210 4.75 -1.98 9.27
N GLU A 211 5.22 -1.12 8.37
CA GLU A 211 4.34 -0.20 7.63
C GLU A 211 3.35 -0.96 6.72
N SER A 212 3.83 -2.00 6.04
CA SER A 212 2.98 -2.87 5.21
C SER A 212 1.95 -3.62 6.04
N LEU A 213 2.33 -4.15 7.21
CA LEU A 213 1.40 -4.84 8.13
C LEU A 213 0.31 -3.90 8.68
N VAL A 214 0.69 -2.68 9.07
CA VAL A 214 -0.28 -1.65 9.48
C VAL A 214 -1.23 -1.31 8.34
N THR A 215 -0.72 -1.24 7.11
CA THR A 215 -1.52 -0.95 5.93
C THR A 215 -2.50 -2.08 5.63
N PHE A 216 -2.04 -3.33 5.67
CA PHE A 216 -2.88 -4.53 5.55
C PHE A 216 -4.01 -4.52 6.59
N ASN A 217 -3.70 -4.29 7.87
CA ASN A 217 -4.70 -4.26 8.94
C ASN A 217 -5.74 -3.15 8.72
N ARG A 218 -5.33 -1.98 8.24
CA ARG A 218 -6.26 -0.89 7.90
C ARG A 218 -7.19 -1.28 6.75
N LYS A 219 -6.70 -2.00 5.74
CA LYS A 219 -7.52 -2.46 4.60
C LYS A 219 -8.53 -3.49 5.07
N MET A 220 -8.14 -4.44 5.92
CA MET A 220 -9.07 -5.40 6.53
C MET A 220 -10.27 -4.74 7.21
N GLY A 221 -10.09 -3.55 7.81
CA GLY A 221 -11.19 -2.79 8.43
C GLY A 221 -12.32 -2.34 7.50
N ILE A 222 -12.12 -2.36 6.17
CA ILE A 222 -13.19 -2.04 5.22
C ILE A 222 -14.21 -3.20 5.15
N TYR A 223 -13.83 -4.45 5.43
CA TYR A 223 -14.79 -5.55 5.48
C TYR A 223 -15.85 -5.34 6.58
N SER A 224 -15.49 -4.73 7.71
CA SER A 224 -16.47 -4.35 8.73
C SER A 224 -17.57 -3.42 8.16
N ARG A 225 -17.22 -2.50 7.25
CA ARG A 225 -18.19 -1.63 6.58
C ARG A 225 -19.07 -2.37 5.58
N VAL A 226 -18.52 -3.38 4.88
CA VAL A 226 -19.31 -4.27 4.03
C VAL A 226 -20.36 -5.02 4.85
N LEU A 227 -19.95 -5.59 6.00
CA LEU A 227 -20.87 -6.32 6.87
C LEU A 227 -21.94 -5.42 7.49
N GLU A 228 -21.58 -4.20 7.90
CA GLU A 228 -22.55 -3.20 8.36
C GLU A 228 -23.58 -2.86 7.26
N ALA A 229 -23.12 -2.65 6.02
CA ALA A 229 -24.00 -2.37 4.89
C ALA A 229 -24.96 -3.54 4.61
N TRP A 230 -24.48 -4.79 4.67
CA TRP A 230 -25.35 -5.97 4.53
C TRP A 230 -26.32 -6.13 5.68
N TYR A 231 -25.87 -5.94 6.92
CA TYR A 231 -26.73 -6.03 8.10
C TYR A 231 -27.87 -5.02 8.03
N ASP A 232 -27.54 -3.75 7.81
CA ASP A 232 -28.53 -2.68 7.69
C ASP A 232 -29.40 -2.87 6.45
N GLY A 233 -28.81 -3.31 5.35
CA GLY A 233 -29.50 -3.63 4.11
C GLY A 233 -30.60 -4.67 4.31
N LEU A 234 -30.26 -5.78 4.98
CA LEU A 234 -31.22 -6.84 5.30
C LEU A 234 -32.25 -6.39 6.35
N ALA A 235 -31.84 -5.66 7.38
CA ALA A 235 -32.72 -5.21 8.47
C ALA A 235 -33.79 -4.23 7.98
N LEU A 236 -33.45 -3.39 7.00
CA LEU A 236 -34.32 -2.37 6.43
C LEU A 236 -34.99 -2.80 5.12
N ASN A 237 -34.64 -3.97 4.59
CA ASN A 237 -35.06 -4.43 3.26
C ASN A 237 -34.67 -3.42 2.15
N ASP A 238 -33.42 -2.97 2.22
CA ASP A 238 -32.79 -1.93 1.40
C ASP A 238 -31.88 -2.56 0.33
N PRO A 239 -32.36 -2.72 -0.92
CA PRO A 239 -31.59 -3.34 -1.99
C PRO A 239 -30.42 -2.49 -2.48
N LEU A 240 -30.45 -1.16 -2.30
CA LEU A 240 -29.34 -0.30 -2.72
C LEU A 240 -28.13 -0.48 -1.81
N ARG A 241 -28.35 -0.50 -0.49
CA ARG A 241 -27.27 -0.71 0.49
C ARG A 241 -26.67 -2.11 0.37
N ILE A 242 -27.50 -3.14 0.11
CA ILE A 242 -27.00 -4.49 -0.21
C ILE A 242 -26.14 -4.46 -1.49
N SER A 243 -26.62 -3.80 -2.55
CA SER A 243 -25.90 -3.69 -3.82
C SER A 243 -24.56 -2.97 -3.68
N SER A 244 -24.54 -1.84 -2.96
CA SER A 244 -23.31 -1.09 -2.68
C SER A 244 -22.34 -1.89 -1.82
N GLY A 245 -22.83 -2.60 -0.79
CA GLY A 245 -22.01 -3.50 0.04
C GLY A 245 -21.35 -4.62 -0.78
N ASN A 246 -22.08 -5.26 -1.70
CA ASN A 246 -21.53 -6.29 -2.59
C ASN A 246 -20.44 -5.73 -3.52
N GLN A 247 -20.65 -4.54 -4.06
CA GLN A 247 -19.70 -3.89 -4.97
C GLN A 247 -18.45 -3.40 -4.24
N LEU A 248 -18.62 -2.95 -2.99
CA LEU A 248 -17.49 -2.64 -2.10
C LEU A 248 -16.70 -3.90 -1.73
N LEU A 249 -17.36 -5.05 -1.53
CA LEU A 249 -16.67 -6.33 -1.30
C LEU A 249 -15.78 -6.71 -2.50
N GLU A 250 -16.31 -6.60 -3.73
CA GLU A 250 -15.54 -6.90 -4.95
C GLU A 250 -14.27 -6.05 -5.04
N ARG A 251 -14.39 -4.74 -4.76
CA ARG A 251 -13.25 -3.84 -4.65
C ARG A 251 -12.27 -4.31 -3.57
N GLN A 252 -12.79 -4.59 -2.38
CA GLN A 252 -11.99 -4.87 -1.20
C GLN A 252 -11.17 -6.16 -1.35
N ASN A 253 -11.73 -7.19 -2.00
CA ASN A 253 -11.01 -8.43 -2.27
C ASN A 253 -9.78 -8.22 -3.17
N ILE A 254 -9.86 -7.30 -4.14
CA ILE A 254 -8.73 -6.96 -5.00
C ILE A 254 -7.69 -6.14 -4.22
N ASP A 255 -8.13 -5.15 -3.44
CA ASP A 255 -7.23 -4.32 -2.62
C ASP A 255 -6.44 -5.20 -1.63
N VAL A 256 -7.09 -6.13 -0.93
CA VAL A 256 -6.42 -7.04 0.03
C VAL A 256 -5.47 -8.01 -0.67
N LEU A 257 -5.88 -8.59 -1.80
CA LEU A 257 -5.02 -9.47 -2.60
C LEU A 257 -3.73 -8.77 -3.02
N GLN A 258 -3.80 -7.49 -3.42
CA GLN A 258 -2.61 -6.72 -3.79
C GLN A 258 -1.62 -6.59 -2.61
N PHE A 259 -2.13 -6.38 -1.39
CA PHE A 259 -1.29 -6.32 -0.19
C PHE A 259 -0.71 -7.67 0.19
N ASP A 260 -1.47 -8.76 0.07
CA ASP A 260 -0.95 -10.10 0.30
C ASP A 260 0.21 -10.40 -0.64
N VAL A 261 0.05 -10.14 -1.94
CA VAL A 261 1.10 -10.31 -2.94
C VAL A 261 2.33 -9.46 -2.61
N GLU A 262 2.17 -8.19 -2.22
CA GLU A 262 3.30 -7.33 -1.81
C GLU A 262 4.03 -7.90 -0.59
N MET A 263 3.31 -8.46 0.38
CA MET A 263 3.93 -9.10 1.55
C MET A 263 4.77 -10.31 1.15
N TYR A 264 4.29 -11.17 0.25
CA TYR A 264 5.06 -12.31 -0.28
C TYR A 264 6.29 -11.87 -1.08
N GLU A 265 6.16 -10.84 -1.93
CA GLU A 265 7.29 -10.29 -2.67
C GLU A 265 8.37 -9.74 -1.73
N LEU A 266 7.99 -9.12 -0.61
CA LEU A 266 8.92 -8.65 0.42
C LEU A 266 9.57 -9.80 1.20
N PHE A 267 8.85 -10.89 1.45
CA PHE A 267 9.44 -12.10 2.02
C PHE A 267 10.50 -12.66 1.08
N ASP A 268 10.13 -12.92 -0.18
CA ASP A 268 11.03 -13.47 -1.19
C ASP A 268 12.25 -12.58 -1.43
N LEU A 269 12.07 -11.26 -1.45
CA LEU A 269 13.18 -10.32 -1.58
C LEU A 269 14.20 -10.50 -0.45
N GLN A 270 13.77 -10.63 0.80
CA GLN A 270 14.69 -10.80 1.90
C GLN A 270 15.35 -12.19 1.90
N TYR A 271 14.67 -13.25 1.46
CA TYR A 271 15.30 -14.55 1.17
C TYR A 271 16.42 -14.40 0.13
N ILE A 272 16.16 -13.68 -0.97
CA ILE A 272 17.15 -13.38 -2.02
C ILE A 272 18.34 -12.62 -1.42
N LYS A 273 18.10 -11.58 -0.60
CA LYS A 273 19.16 -10.77 0.02
C LYS A 273 20.00 -11.53 1.05
N VAL A 274 19.42 -12.51 1.75
CA VAL A 274 20.20 -13.46 2.55
C VAL A 274 21.09 -14.33 1.64
N GLY A 275 20.55 -14.88 0.55
CA GLY A 275 21.33 -15.68 -0.40
C GLY A 275 22.47 -14.91 -1.07
N GLU A 276 22.25 -13.64 -1.42
CA GLU A 276 23.28 -12.75 -1.97
C GLU A 276 24.42 -12.49 -0.96
N ARG A 277 24.13 -12.35 0.34
CA ARG A 277 25.15 -12.24 1.38
C ARG A 277 25.96 -13.53 1.53
N LEU A 278 25.27 -14.68 1.61
CA LEU A 278 25.90 -16.00 1.73
C LEU A 278 26.86 -16.27 0.57
N THR A 279 26.44 -16.03 -0.67
CA THR A 279 27.25 -16.27 -1.88
C THR A 279 28.25 -15.15 -2.19
N GLY A 280 28.05 -13.95 -1.64
CA GLY A 280 28.88 -12.78 -1.86
C GLY A 280 29.91 -12.57 -0.76
N ASN A 281 29.62 -11.62 0.12
CA ASN A 281 30.59 -11.10 1.09
C ASN A 281 30.96 -12.13 2.18
N ILE A 282 30.02 -12.97 2.62
CA ILE A 282 30.28 -14.04 3.60
C ILE A 282 31.18 -15.12 2.99
N SER A 283 30.88 -15.58 1.78
CA SER A 283 31.74 -16.53 1.06
C SER A 283 33.15 -15.97 0.82
N LYS A 284 33.26 -14.70 0.45
CA LYS A 284 34.56 -14.01 0.27
C LYS A 284 35.35 -13.96 1.58
N LEU A 285 34.72 -13.61 2.70
CA LEU A 285 35.36 -13.60 4.02
C LEU A 285 35.88 -15.00 4.39
N LYS A 286 35.09 -16.03 4.12
CA LYS A 286 35.47 -17.44 4.32
C LYS A 286 36.72 -17.83 3.53
N GLU A 287 36.74 -17.53 2.23
CA GLU A 287 37.90 -17.80 1.36
C GLU A 287 39.16 -17.08 1.87
N GLU A 288 39.03 -15.82 2.29
CA GLU A 288 40.14 -15.04 2.86
C GLU A 288 40.62 -15.63 4.19
N ILE A 289 39.74 -16.19 5.03
CA ILE A 289 40.13 -16.91 6.26
C ILE A 289 41.00 -18.11 5.90
N TYR A 290 40.59 -18.94 4.94
CA TYR A 290 41.35 -20.12 4.53
C TYR A 290 42.71 -19.78 3.93
N GLU A 291 42.76 -18.78 3.03
CA GLU A 291 44.02 -18.35 2.44
C GLU A 291 45.00 -17.81 3.49
N ASN A 292 44.51 -17.03 4.45
CA ASN A 292 45.33 -16.44 5.51
C ASN A 292 45.74 -17.47 6.58
N SER A 293 44.86 -18.41 6.93
CA SER A 293 45.17 -19.51 7.85
C SER A 293 46.21 -20.46 7.26
N ASP A 294 46.08 -20.84 5.99
CA ASP A 294 47.07 -21.65 5.28
C ASP A 294 48.43 -20.93 5.19
N ALA A 295 48.42 -19.62 4.94
CA ALA A 295 49.61 -18.79 4.95
C ALA A 295 50.30 -18.77 6.33
N ILE A 296 49.52 -18.64 7.42
CA ILE A 296 50.01 -18.74 8.80
C ILE A 296 50.59 -20.14 9.08
N GLY A 297 49.87 -21.20 8.72
CA GLY A 297 50.25 -22.59 8.94
C GLY A 297 51.56 -22.96 8.24
N LYS A 298 51.71 -22.57 6.96
CA LYS A 298 52.90 -22.82 6.13
C LYS A 298 54.06 -21.88 6.41
N SER A 299 53.82 -20.73 7.04
CA SER A 299 54.88 -19.74 7.30
C SER A 299 55.91 -20.24 8.32
N GLY A 300 57.18 -20.18 7.92
CA GLY A 300 58.34 -20.32 8.81
C GLY A 300 58.57 -19.03 9.62
N LYS A 301 59.70 -18.34 9.40
CA LYS A 301 60.05 -17.09 10.11
C LYS A 301 59.48 -15.79 9.51
N ASN A 302 58.74 -15.89 8.41
CA ASN A 302 58.15 -14.75 7.69
C ASN A 302 56.68 -15.07 7.38
N VAL A 303 55.76 -14.45 8.12
CA VAL A 303 54.32 -14.46 7.84
C VAL A 303 54.05 -13.36 6.81
N PRO A 304 53.29 -13.61 5.73
CA PRO A 304 52.84 -12.54 4.86
C PRO A 304 51.94 -11.55 5.62
N VAL A 305 51.86 -10.30 5.13
CA VAL A 305 50.94 -9.32 5.72
C VAL A 305 49.52 -9.75 5.44
N ILE A 306 48.79 -10.10 6.50
CA ILE A 306 47.39 -10.52 6.47
C ILE A 306 46.51 -9.30 6.26
N ARG A 307 45.58 -9.43 5.32
CA ARG A 307 44.56 -8.43 5.03
C ARG A 307 43.28 -9.15 4.65
N PHE A 308 42.17 -8.57 5.06
CA PHE A 308 40.83 -8.96 4.64
C PHE A 308 40.28 -7.81 3.82
N SER A 309 39.95 -8.06 2.56
CA SER A 309 39.36 -7.00 1.74
C SER A 309 37.93 -6.68 2.19
N TYR A 310 37.25 -7.65 2.81
CA TYR A 310 35.96 -7.45 3.49
C TYR A 310 35.99 -6.32 4.54
N LEU A 311 37.09 -6.16 5.28
CA LEU A 311 37.23 -5.13 6.33
C LEU A 311 37.61 -3.75 5.77
N GLU A 312 37.98 -3.67 4.49
CA GLU A 312 38.42 -2.45 3.82
C GLU A 312 37.35 -1.92 2.83
N ASP A 313 36.29 -2.68 2.57
CA ASP A 313 35.22 -2.33 1.64
C ASP A 313 34.34 -1.18 2.20
N VAL A 314 33.72 -0.41 1.32
CA VAL A 314 32.66 0.56 1.67
C VAL A 314 31.32 -0.09 1.33
N PRO A 315 30.30 -0.04 2.22
CA PRO A 315 28.99 -0.63 1.94
C PRO A 315 28.46 -0.24 0.55
N GLU A 316 28.18 -1.24 -0.27
CA GLU A 316 27.49 -1.06 -1.54
C GLU A 316 25.99 -1.06 -1.28
N ILE A 317 25.34 0.06 -1.62
CA ILE A 317 23.91 0.24 -1.45
C ILE A 317 23.22 -0.14 -2.76
N THR A 318 22.37 -1.16 -2.70
CA THR A 318 21.44 -1.51 -3.77
C THR A 318 20.11 -0.82 -3.50
N VAL A 319 19.58 -0.12 -4.50
CA VAL A 319 18.29 0.57 -4.42
C VAL A 319 17.44 0.15 -5.61
N ASP A 320 16.24 -0.33 -5.30
CA ASP A 320 15.18 -0.62 -6.26
C ASP A 320 13.95 0.19 -5.88
N TYR A 321 13.15 0.60 -6.86
CA TYR A 321 11.89 1.27 -6.58
C TYR A 321 10.90 1.14 -7.73
N THR A 322 9.62 1.23 -7.40
CA THR A 322 8.53 1.48 -8.33
C THR A 322 7.94 2.86 -8.07
N TYR A 323 7.33 3.45 -9.10
CA TYR A 323 6.71 4.77 -8.98
C TYR A 323 5.47 4.88 -9.85
N ALA A 324 4.51 5.69 -9.39
CA ALA A 324 3.29 5.96 -10.13
C ALA A 324 3.60 6.76 -11.40
N GLN A 325 3.34 6.15 -12.56
CA GLN A 325 3.58 6.79 -13.86
C GLN A 325 2.51 7.84 -14.20
N THR A 326 1.31 7.67 -13.63
CA THR A 326 0.19 8.59 -13.79
C THR A 326 -0.34 8.97 -12.41
N ILE A 327 -0.60 10.26 -12.21
CA ILE A 327 -1.21 10.79 -10.98
C ILE A 327 -2.53 11.45 -11.33
N TYR A 328 -3.61 10.95 -10.72
CA TYR A 328 -4.92 11.58 -10.72
C TYR A 328 -5.02 12.47 -9.48
N PRO A 329 -5.03 13.81 -9.62
CA PRO A 329 -5.04 14.69 -8.46
C PRO A 329 -6.18 14.36 -7.49
N SER A 330 -7.42 14.20 -7.98
CA SER A 330 -8.58 13.89 -7.13
C SER A 330 -8.43 12.60 -6.29
N LEU A 331 -7.62 11.64 -6.74
CA LEU A 331 -7.38 10.36 -6.05
C LEU A 331 -6.11 10.36 -5.21
N TYR A 332 -5.29 11.42 -5.29
CA TYR A 332 -4.03 11.47 -4.56
C TYR A 332 -4.21 11.29 -3.05
N SER A 333 -5.33 11.73 -2.46
CA SER A 333 -5.58 11.58 -1.03
C SER A 333 -5.72 10.12 -0.59
N SER A 334 -6.28 9.25 -1.45
CA SER A 334 -6.55 7.84 -1.15
C SER A 334 -5.38 6.92 -1.50
N MET A 335 -4.40 7.38 -2.29
CA MET A 335 -3.16 6.62 -2.57
C MET A 335 -2.35 6.40 -1.30
N ASP A 336 -1.74 5.23 -1.14
CA ASP A 336 -0.87 4.94 0.01
C ASP A 336 0.54 5.53 -0.20
N SER A 337 1.02 5.52 -1.44
CA SER A 337 2.32 6.05 -1.85
C SER A 337 2.32 6.44 -3.34
N ILE A 338 3.36 7.14 -3.78
CA ILE A 338 3.68 7.34 -5.21
C ILE A 338 5.06 6.83 -5.59
N VAL A 339 5.89 6.49 -4.61
CA VAL A 339 7.16 5.78 -4.76
C VAL A 339 7.23 4.71 -3.69
N ASN A 340 7.47 3.47 -4.11
CA ASN A 340 7.74 2.34 -3.23
C ASN A 340 9.21 1.99 -3.39
N LEU A 341 10.03 2.33 -2.40
CA LEU A 341 11.46 2.13 -2.43
C LEU A 341 11.85 0.93 -1.57
N THR A 342 12.72 0.08 -2.10
CA THR A 342 13.42 -0.96 -1.35
C THR A 342 14.93 -0.75 -1.48
N ALA A 343 15.66 -0.87 -0.37
CA ALA A 343 17.11 -0.76 -0.39
C ALA A 343 17.77 -1.74 0.59
N THR A 344 19.00 -2.15 0.26
CA THR A 344 19.85 -2.99 1.11
C THR A 344 21.30 -2.56 0.98
N THR A 345 22.09 -2.84 2.00
CA THR A 345 23.56 -2.85 1.91
C THR A 345 24.07 -4.28 1.82
N ASP A 346 25.15 -4.50 1.09
CA ASP A 346 25.87 -5.77 1.14
C ASP A 346 26.47 -6.04 2.53
N PHE A 347 26.92 -5.01 3.25
CA PHE A 347 27.28 -5.09 4.66
C PHE A 347 27.10 -3.77 5.43
N GLY A 348 26.97 -3.89 6.76
CA GLY A 348 26.95 -2.73 7.65
C GLY A 348 25.64 -1.94 7.58
N ALA A 349 25.72 -0.65 7.88
CA ALA A 349 24.58 0.26 7.82
C ALA A 349 25.04 1.65 7.39
N VAL A 350 24.21 2.34 6.60
CA VAL A 350 24.47 3.69 6.09
C VAL A 350 23.26 4.57 6.35
N ASP A 351 23.49 5.72 6.99
CA ASP A 351 22.48 6.75 7.17
C ASP A 351 22.38 7.60 5.89
N VAL A 352 21.18 7.67 5.31
CA VAL A 352 20.93 8.41 4.07
C VAL A 352 19.80 9.41 4.21
N MET A 353 19.84 10.46 3.38
CA MET A 353 18.75 11.39 3.18
C MET A 353 18.01 11.04 1.90
N LEU A 354 16.79 10.52 2.05
CA LEU A 354 15.85 10.29 0.97
C LEU A 354 15.08 11.58 0.68
N THR A 355 15.00 11.97 -0.59
CA THR A 355 14.25 13.14 -1.05
C THR A 355 13.36 12.78 -2.23
N VAL A 356 12.08 13.16 -2.17
CA VAL A 356 11.12 12.97 -3.28
C VAL A 356 10.28 14.23 -3.51
N GLU A 357 10.11 14.64 -4.76
CA GLU A 357 9.18 15.72 -5.14
C GLU A 357 8.64 15.56 -6.56
N ILE A 358 7.41 16.02 -6.80
CA ILE A 358 6.92 16.38 -8.12
C ILE A 358 6.85 17.91 -8.16
N PRO A 359 7.84 18.62 -8.73
CA PRO A 359 7.90 20.08 -8.69
C PRO A 359 6.64 20.72 -9.28
N GLY A 360 6.07 21.67 -8.53
CA GLY A 360 4.84 22.35 -8.93
C GLY A 360 3.56 21.56 -8.66
N PHE A 361 3.64 20.37 -8.06
CA PHE A 361 2.49 19.60 -7.58
C PHE A 361 2.61 19.22 -6.10
N THR A 362 3.76 18.69 -5.67
CA THR A 362 4.01 18.33 -4.27
C THR A 362 5.00 19.27 -3.58
N GLN A 363 4.97 19.27 -2.26
CA GLN A 363 6.05 19.74 -1.42
C GLN A 363 7.25 18.79 -1.54
N LYS A 364 8.43 19.29 -1.19
CA LYS A 364 9.64 18.47 -1.10
C LYS A 364 9.53 17.56 0.13
N TYR A 365 9.46 16.26 -0.09
CA TYR A 365 9.55 15.26 0.96
C TYR A 365 11.01 14.98 1.28
N GLN A 366 11.35 14.94 2.57
CA GLN A 366 12.70 14.57 3.03
C GLN A 366 12.60 13.68 4.26
N GLN A 367 13.32 12.56 4.24
CA GLN A 367 13.36 11.61 5.35
C GLN A 367 14.78 11.09 5.53
N LYS A 368 15.26 11.11 6.77
CA LYS A 368 16.47 10.36 7.14
C LYS A 368 16.07 8.91 7.36
N ILE A 369 16.74 7.98 6.66
CA ILE A 369 16.57 6.54 6.82
C ILE A 369 17.93 5.89 7.02
N THR A 370 17.97 4.73 7.68
CA THR A 370 19.17 3.91 7.81
C THR A 370 18.98 2.68 6.94
N ILE A 371 19.84 2.48 5.94
CA ILE A 371 19.85 1.28 5.09
C ILE A 371 20.86 0.31 5.68
N ASN A 372 20.50 -0.96 5.82
CA ASN A 372 21.37 -2.00 6.35
C ASN A 372 21.25 -3.31 5.53
N GLU A 373 21.80 -4.40 6.05
CA GLU A 373 21.80 -5.73 5.39
C GLU A 373 20.41 -6.36 5.25
N GLN A 374 19.44 -5.96 6.07
CA GLN A 374 18.02 -6.27 5.86
C GLN A 374 17.42 -5.32 4.82
N VAL A 375 16.43 -5.82 4.09
CA VAL A 375 15.57 -5.00 3.25
C VAL A 375 15.07 -3.82 4.06
N THR A 376 15.21 -2.63 3.51
CA THR A 376 14.57 -1.40 3.98
C THR A 376 13.47 -1.07 2.99
N LYS A 377 12.23 -0.90 3.44
CA LYS A 377 11.09 -0.50 2.61
C LYS A 377 10.60 0.87 3.05
N ASN A 378 10.30 1.74 2.08
CA ASN A 378 9.70 3.05 2.34
C ASN A 378 8.55 3.29 1.36
N LEU A 379 7.35 3.51 1.90
CA LEU A 379 6.19 4.01 1.15
C LEU A 379 6.18 5.54 1.19
N ILE A 380 6.38 6.18 0.04
CA ILE A 380 6.64 7.62 -0.01
C ILE A 380 5.49 8.35 -0.69
N LYS A 381 4.86 9.27 0.06
CA LYS A 381 3.79 10.15 -0.42
C LYS A 381 4.07 11.61 -0.04
N PRO A 382 4.71 12.40 -0.91
CA PRO A 382 4.95 13.81 -0.65
C PRO A 382 3.63 14.58 -0.48
N PRO A 383 3.50 15.52 0.48
CA PRO A 383 2.29 16.32 0.62
C PRO A 383 2.02 17.18 -0.61
N VAL A 384 0.76 17.33 -1.03
CA VAL A 384 0.37 18.21 -2.14
C VAL A 384 0.60 19.69 -1.77
N LEU A 385 0.93 20.54 -2.75
CA LEU A 385 0.99 21.99 -2.56
C LEU A 385 -0.40 22.55 -2.26
N THR A 386 -0.48 23.60 -1.45
CA THR A 386 -1.77 24.18 -1.03
C THR A 386 -2.24 25.35 -1.91
N GLU A 387 -1.40 25.86 -2.81
CA GLU A 387 -1.69 27.05 -3.63
C GLU A 387 -1.05 26.93 -5.02
N ASN A 388 -1.60 27.66 -6.00
CA ASN A 388 -1.09 27.78 -7.38
C ASN A 388 -1.05 26.47 -8.18
N LEU A 389 -1.99 25.57 -7.92
CA LEU A 389 -2.13 24.32 -8.67
C LEU A 389 -3.03 24.51 -9.90
N ASP A 390 -2.43 24.52 -11.09
CA ASP A 390 -3.17 24.41 -12.35
C ASP A 390 -3.42 22.92 -12.66
N LEU A 391 -4.64 22.45 -12.42
CA LEU A 391 -5.05 21.04 -12.60
C LEU A 391 -6.17 20.89 -13.64
N GLU A 392 -6.56 21.94 -14.38
CA GLU A 392 -7.68 21.85 -15.33
C GLU A 392 -7.33 21.04 -16.60
N SER A 393 -6.04 20.85 -16.89
CA SER A 393 -5.55 20.07 -18.03
C SER A 393 -4.46 19.08 -17.61
N ALA A 394 -4.45 17.91 -18.26
CA ALA A 394 -3.36 16.96 -18.12
C ALA A 394 -2.04 17.57 -18.60
N LYS A 395 -0.95 17.25 -17.91
CA LYS A 395 0.39 17.77 -18.19
C LYS A 395 1.49 16.79 -17.79
N GLU A 396 2.56 16.80 -18.56
CA GLU A 396 3.80 16.12 -18.20
C GLU A 396 4.47 16.84 -17.02
N ALA A 397 4.88 16.06 -16.03
CA ALA A 397 5.71 16.50 -14.92
C ALA A 397 6.91 15.57 -14.75
N GLN A 398 7.72 15.82 -13.73
CA GLN A 398 8.88 15.00 -13.40
C GLN A 398 8.84 14.65 -11.92
N LEU A 399 8.89 13.36 -11.62
CA LEU A 399 9.19 12.87 -10.29
C LEU A 399 10.71 12.95 -10.10
N ARG A 400 11.14 13.66 -9.08
CA ARG A 400 12.55 13.72 -8.66
C ARG A 400 12.73 12.86 -7.42
N LEU A 401 13.69 11.94 -7.49
CA LEU A 401 14.09 11.05 -6.41
C LEU A 401 15.59 11.18 -6.22
N SER A 402 16.04 11.46 -5.00
CA SER A 402 17.46 11.40 -4.65
C SER A 402 17.71 10.76 -3.29
N ILE A 403 18.87 10.12 -3.18
CA ILE A 403 19.36 9.48 -1.97
C ILE A 403 20.82 9.89 -1.80
N GLU A 404 21.12 10.54 -0.68
CA GLU A 404 22.44 11.07 -0.36
C GLU A 404 22.95 10.41 0.93
N ASP A 405 24.17 9.86 0.89
CA ASP A 405 24.90 9.37 2.05
C ASP A 405 25.26 10.55 2.97
N LEU A 406 24.78 10.51 4.22
CA LEU A 406 24.94 11.59 5.18
C LEU A 406 26.35 11.67 5.78
N ASP A 407 27.11 10.57 5.75
CA ASP A 407 28.44 10.49 6.36
C ASP A 407 29.54 10.86 5.36
N ASN A 408 29.34 10.50 4.08
CA ASN A 408 30.36 10.67 3.04
C ASN A 408 30.04 11.74 1.99
N ASP A 409 28.90 12.45 2.11
CA ASP A 409 28.43 13.46 1.14
C ASP A 409 28.42 12.90 -0.30
N ARG A 410 28.03 11.62 -0.43
CA ARG A 410 28.01 10.86 -1.68
C ARG A 410 26.58 10.70 -2.17
N THR A 411 26.31 11.07 -3.42
CA THR A 411 25.06 10.74 -4.09
C THR A 411 25.00 9.25 -4.41
N ILE A 412 24.01 8.55 -3.85
CA ILE A 412 23.72 7.14 -4.11
C ILE A 412 22.80 7.01 -5.33
N LEU A 413 21.76 7.84 -5.36
CA LEU A 413 20.78 7.89 -6.43
C LEU A 413 20.38 9.34 -6.69
N GLU A 414 20.26 9.73 -7.96
CA GLU A 414 19.62 10.99 -8.36
C GLU A 414 18.94 10.75 -9.71
N GLU A 415 17.61 10.67 -9.71
CA GLU A 415 16.82 10.40 -10.89
C GLU A 415 15.67 11.40 -11.08
N SER A 416 15.34 11.62 -12.35
CA SER A 416 14.16 12.36 -12.80
C SER A 416 13.37 11.46 -13.72
N LYS A 417 12.19 11.02 -13.29
CA LYS A 417 11.30 10.15 -14.08
C LYS A 417 10.09 10.94 -14.59
N PRO A 418 9.65 10.69 -15.83
CA PRO A 418 8.42 11.28 -16.34
C PRO A 418 7.21 10.78 -15.54
N VAL A 419 6.29 11.68 -15.24
CA VAL A 419 5.00 11.35 -14.64
C VAL A 419 3.92 12.20 -15.29
N THR A 420 2.79 11.59 -15.64
CA THR A 420 1.63 12.28 -16.20
C THR A 420 0.76 12.77 -15.06
N LEU A 421 0.64 14.09 -14.88
CA LEU A 421 -0.37 14.67 -14.00
C LEU A 421 -1.65 14.85 -14.79
N MET A 422 -2.68 14.06 -14.47
CA MET A 422 -3.98 14.13 -15.16
C MET A 422 -4.75 15.40 -14.79
N SER A 423 -5.77 15.74 -15.58
CA SER A 423 -6.71 16.79 -15.19
C SER A 423 -7.45 16.37 -13.92
N VAL A 424 -7.79 17.32 -13.08
CA VAL A 424 -8.77 17.13 -11.99
C VAL A 424 -10.15 16.68 -12.51
N TYR A 425 -10.39 16.85 -13.81
CA TYR A 425 -11.60 16.40 -14.49
C TYR A 425 -11.47 15.02 -15.13
N ASP A 426 -10.30 14.37 -15.11
CA ASP A 426 -10.14 13.04 -15.68
C ASP A 426 -10.54 11.98 -14.63
N PHE A 427 -11.76 11.48 -14.76
CA PHE A 427 -12.29 10.40 -13.93
C PHE A 427 -11.89 9.04 -14.52
N LEU A 428 -11.07 8.31 -13.77
CA LEU A 428 -10.57 6.99 -14.15
C LEU A 428 -11.62 5.91 -13.87
N LEU A 429 -12.05 5.22 -14.92
CA LEU A 429 -13.07 4.18 -14.82
C LEU A 429 -12.50 2.85 -14.27
N TYR A 430 -11.25 2.52 -14.61
CA TYR A 430 -10.56 1.31 -14.17
C TYR A 430 -9.05 1.36 -14.43
N ASP A 431 -8.27 0.92 -13.43
CA ASP A 431 -6.80 0.78 -13.35
C ASP A 431 -6.46 0.05 -12.04
N ASP A 432 -5.42 -0.77 -12.05
CA ASP A 432 -4.94 -1.58 -10.92
C ASP A 432 -3.43 -1.40 -10.61
N GLU A 433 -2.71 -0.51 -11.30
CA GLU A 433 -1.24 -0.40 -11.16
C GLU A 433 -0.78 0.15 -9.80
N PHE A 434 -1.48 1.13 -9.22
CA PHE A 434 -1.13 1.81 -7.94
C PHE A 434 -2.31 1.89 -6.95
N GLY A 435 -3.14 0.84 -6.94
CA GLY A 435 -4.33 0.67 -6.10
C GLY A 435 -5.58 0.39 -6.94
N VAL A 436 -6.66 -0.09 -6.33
CA VAL A 436 -7.90 -0.37 -7.08
C VAL A 436 -8.59 0.94 -7.45
N THR A 437 -8.74 1.18 -8.76
CA THR A 437 -9.60 2.25 -9.26
C THR A 437 -10.84 1.67 -9.92
N GLY A 438 -11.99 2.24 -9.59
CA GLY A 438 -13.30 1.78 -10.01
C GLY A 438 -14.34 2.88 -9.87
N ARG A 439 -15.62 2.53 -10.00
CA ARG A 439 -16.71 3.52 -10.00
C ARG A 439 -16.84 4.28 -8.66
N ASP A 440 -16.45 3.68 -7.54
CA ASP A 440 -16.43 4.35 -6.22
C ASP A 440 -15.52 5.57 -6.17
N ASN A 441 -14.55 5.66 -7.08
CA ASN A 441 -13.65 6.81 -7.14
C ASN A 441 -14.38 8.12 -7.48
N ILE A 442 -15.62 8.05 -7.97
CA ILE A 442 -16.47 9.22 -8.16
C ILE A 442 -16.71 9.98 -6.85
N LEU A 443 -16.57 9.33 -5.71
CA LEU A 443 -16.67 9.94 -4.39
C LEU A 443 -15.63 11.07 -4.20
N ALA A 444 -14.49 11.02 -4.90
CA ALA A 444 -13.51 12.09 -4.89
C ALA A 444 -13.98 13.39 -5.61
N TRP A 445 -15.07 13.31 -6.39
CA TRP A 445 -15.70 14.46 -7.06
C TRP A 445 -16.86 15.06 -6.25
N LEU A 446 -17.24 14.45 -5.13
CA LEU A 446 -18.23 15.02 -4.21
C LEU A 446 -17.60 16.17 -3.42
N THR A 447 -18.29 17.32 -3.41
CA THR A 447 -17.80 18.52 -2.73
C THR A 447 -18.89 19.19 -1.88
N PRO A 448 -19.54 18.48 -0.94
CA PRO A 448 -20.68 19.01 -0.17
C PRO A 448 -20.36 20.28 0.64
N GLU A 449 -19.09 20.45 1.00
CA GLU A 449 -18.60 21.54 1.86
C GLU A 449 -18.08 22.77 1.09
N THR A 450 -18.12 22.79 -0.25
CA THR A 450 -17.63 23.96 -1.00
C THR A 450 -18.58 25.15 -0.90
N GLU A 451 -18.04 26.36 -0.98
CA GLU A 451 -18.83 27.58 -0.91
C GLU A 451 -19.91 27.64 -2.02
N SER A 452 -19.64 27.06 -3.19
CA SER A 452 -20.60 27.01 -4.30
C SER A 452 -21.83 26.15 -3.93
N ILE A 453 -21.62 24.97 -3.32
CA ILE A 453 -22.69 24.07 -2.86
C ILE A 453 -23.45 24.68 -1.69
N LEU A 454 -22.76 25.29 -0.72
CA LEU A 454 -23.42 25.96 0.41
C LEU A 454 -24.29 27.15 -0.05
N ASN A 455 -23.86 27.89 -1.09
CA ASN A 455 -24.66 28.95 -1.70
C ASN A 455 -25.84 28.39 -2.51
N LEU A 456 -25.68 27.25 -3.18
CA LEU A 456 -26.76 26.54 -3.85
C LEU A 456 -27.83 26.10 -2.84
N ARG A 457 -27.42 25.48 -1.73
CA ARG A 457 -28.29 25.10 -0.60
C ARG A 457 -29.07 26.31 -0.08
N ARG A 458 -28.41 27.47 0.09
CA ARG A 458 -29.11 28.70 0.50
C ARG A 458 -30.14 29.16 -0.53
N SER A 459 -29.84 29.03 -1.83
CA SER A 459 -30.74 29.45 -2.90
C SER A 459 -32.01 28.59 -2.95
N ALA A 460 -31.89 27.29 -2.66
CA ALA A 460 -33.01 26.36 -2.56
C ALA A 460 -34.05 26.74 -1.49
N ILE A 461 -33.67 27.49 -0.45
CA ILE A 461 -34.62 28.00 0.54
C ILE A 461 -35.71 28.88 -0.12
N THR A 462 -35.38 29.58 -1.21
CA THR A 462 -36.35 30.40 -1.95
C THR A 462 -37.48 29.55 -2.55
N TRP A 463 -37.17 28.35 -3.01
CA TRP A 463 -38.14 27.43 -3.61
C TRP A 463 -39.09 26.86 -2.56
N ILE A 464 -38.55 26.38 -1.44
CA ILE A 464 -39.38 25.81 -0.36
C ILE A 464 -40.24 26.89 0.33
N ASP A 465 -39.74 28.12 0.48
CA ASP A 465 -40.50 29.27 1.01
C ASP A 465 -41.68 29.60 0.09
N LEU A 466 -41.46 29.60 -1.22
CA LEU A 466 -42.51 29.86 -2.21
C LEU A 466 -43.62 28.80 -2.17
N TRP A 467 -43.28 27.51 -2.20
CA TRP A 467 -44.27 26.42 -2.22
C TRP A 467 -44.97 26.20 -0.88
N SER A 468 -44.28 26.47 0.23
CA SER A 468 -44.84 26.37 1.57
C SER A 468 -45.63 27.61 1.98
N GLU A 469 -45.77 28.62 1.11
CA GLU A 469 -46.37 29.92 1.42
C GLU A 469 -45.75 30.58 2.68
N GLY A 470 -44.43 30.43 2.84
CA GLY A 470 -43.65 30.96 3.97
C GLY A 470 -43.71 30.13 5.26
N GLN A 471 -44.28 28.93 5.23
CA GLN A 471 -44.30 28.02 6.41
C GLN A 471 -42.95 27.35 6.65
N ILE A 472 -42.15 27.17 5.60
CA ILE A 472 -40.83 26.53 5.63
C ILE A 472 -39.80 27.49 5.03
N ASN A 473 -38.74 27.79 5.78
CA ASN A 473 -37.73 28.77 5.39
C ASN A 473 -36.29 28.31 5.68
N SER A 474 -36.07 26.99 5.72
CA SER A 474 -34.78 26.37 5.94
C SER A 474 -34.74 24.99 5.26
N LEU A 475 -33.53 24.48 4.97
CA LEU A 475 -33.30 23.07 4.64
C LEU A 475 -32.70 22.38 5.86
N ILE A 476 -33.46 21.47 6.46
CA ILE A 476 -33.14 20.84 7.76
C ILE A 476 -32.77 19.35 7.65
N GLY A 477 -32.66 18.83 6.43
CA GLY A 477 -32.42 17.40 6.20
C GLY A 477 -33.57 16.57 6.76
N TYR A 478 -33.26 15.47 7.44
CA TYR A 478 -34.27 14.57 8.04
C TYR A 478 -34.91 15.08 9.35
N GLN A 479 -34.60 16.30 9.80
CA GLN A 479 -35.21 16.86 11.00
C GLN A 479 -36.69 17.23 10.76
N ASP A 480 -37.47 17.37 11.83
CA ASP A 480 -38.88 17.79 11.75
C ASP A 480 -39.01 19.33 11.79
N TYR A 481 -39.72 19.91 10.83
CA TYR A 481 -40.07 21.34 10.80
C TYR A 481 -41.01 21.76 11.94
N GLY A 482 -41.54 20.82 12.74
CA GLY A 482 -42.55 21.05 13.76
C GLY A 482 -43.95 21.26 13.16
N LEU A 483 -44.12 20.82 11.91
CA LEU A 483 -45.37 20.94 11.14
C LEU A 483 -46.13 19.60 11.06
N GLY A 484 -45.56 18.51 11.59
CA GLY A 484 -46.14 17.18 11.50
C GLY A 484 -46.19 16.65 10.07
N LEU A 485 -45.18 17.01 9.25
CA LEU A 485 -45.01 16.43 7.93
C LEU A 485 -44.46 15.01 8.08
N GLU A 486 -44.94 14.10 7.24
CA GLU A 486 -44.33 12.77 7.12
C GLU A 486 -42.87 12.92 6.63
N PRO A 487 -41.92 12.11 7.14
CA PRO A 487 -40.50 12.22 6.80
C PRO A 487 -40.24 12.21 5.28
N GLU A 488 -40.96 11.38 4.54
CA GLU A 488 -40.82 11.21 3.09
C GLU A 488 -41.22 12.50 2.37
N LEU A 489 -42.29 13.16 2.82
CA LEU A 489 -42.72 14.44 2.25
C LEU A 489 -41.71 15.55 2.56
N ASN A 490 -41.11 15.54 3.75
CA ASN A 490 -40.04 16.48 4.12
C ASN A 490 -38.82 16.33 3.18
N THR A 491 -38.39 15.11 2.91
CA THR A 491 -37.27 14.87 1.99
C THR A 491 -37.65 15.26 0.56
N TYR A 492 -38.84 14.87 0.10
CA TYR A 492 -39.36 15.16 -1.24
C TYR A 492 -39.33 16.67 -1.57
N ILE A 493 -39.84 17.53 -0.69
CA ILE A 493 -39.84 18.98 -0.93
C ILE A 493 -38.43 19.59 -0.96
N GLN A 494 -37.48 19.02 -0.22
CA GLN A 494 -36.09 19.49 -0.22
C GLN A 494 -35.37 19.08 -1.52
N ILE A 495 -35.60 17.86 -2.03
CA ILE A 495 -35.10 17.39 -3.34
C ILE A 495 -35.54 18.35 -4.46
N LEU A 496 -36.83 18.67 -4.48
CA LEU A 496 -37.41 19.59 -5.47
C LEU A 496 -36.81 21.00 -5.39
N ALA A 497 -36.62 21.50 -4.17
CA ALA A 497 -36.03 22.81 -3.93
C ALA A 497 -34.57 22.88 -4.40
N LEU A 498 -33.80 21.81 -4.19
CA LEU A 498 -32.43 21.69 -4.68
C LEU A 498 -32.38 21.67 -6.21
N GLN A 499 -33.24 20.91 -6.88
CA GLN A 499 -33.30 20.87 -8.35
C GLN A 499 -33.71 22.22 -8.95
N GLY A 500 -34.66 22.92 -8.32
CA GLY A 500 -35.04 24.28 -8.67
C GLY A 500 -33.87 25.25 -8.54
N ALA A 501 -33.12 25.20 -7.44
CA ALA A 501 -31.94 26.03 -7.23
C ALA A 501 -30.83 25.77 -8.27
N ILE A 502 -30.61 24.52 -8.67
CA ILE A 502 -29.67 24.17 -9.75
C ILE A 502 -30.13 24.83 -11.06
N SER A 503 -31.41 24.77 -11.37
CA SER A 503 -31.98 25.41 -12.57
C SER A 503 -31.82 26.94 -12.58
N ASP A 504 -32.05 27.57 -11.43
CA ASP A 504 -31.91 29.02 -11.20
C ASP A 504 -30.46 29.49 -11.25
N SER A 505 -29.50 28.63 -10.86
CA SER A 505 -28.07 28.91 -11.03
C SER A 505 -27.64 28.95 -12.50
N GLY A 506 -28.53 28.57 -13.42
CA GLY A 506 -28.31 28.63 -14.86
C GLY A 506 -27.79 27.33 -15.45
N VAL A 507 -27.65 26.26 -14.66
CA VAL A 507 -27.20 24.95 -15.14
C VAL A 507 -28.22 24.36 -16.12
N ARG A 508 -27.73 23.85 -17.24
CA ARG A 508 -28.52 23.15 -18.25
C ARG A 508 -27.91 21.79 -18.54
N TYR A 509 -28.78 20.81 -18.74
CA TYR A 509 -28.32 19.50 -19.17
C TYR A 509 -27.73 19.59 -20.58
N ASN A 510 -26.52 19.08 -20.71
CA ASN A 510 -25.86 18.91 -21.98
C ASN A 510 -25.84 17.43 -22.31
N MET A 511 -26.61 17.04 -23.33
CA MET A 511 -26.51 15.71 -23.93
C MET A 511 -25.25 15.67 -24.81
N GLY A 512 -24.08 15.88 -24.17
CA GLY A 512 -22.79 15.77 -24.81
C GLY A 512 -22.48 14.31 -25.12
N PRO A 513 -21.74 14.01 -26.21
CA PRO A 513 -21.22 12.67 -26.40
C PRO A 513 -20.34 12.30 -25.20
N PHE A 514 -20.39 11.03 -24.80
CA PHE A 514 -19.47 10.46 -23.81
C PHE A 514 -18.03 10.84 -24.19
N SER A 515 -17.43 11.73 -23.40
CA SER A 515 -16.13 12.31 -23.70
C SER A 515 -15.06 11.53 -22.96
N MET A 516 -14.36 10.68 -23.71
CA MET A 516 -13.17 10.00 -23.21
C MET A 516 -11.94 10.89 -23.39
N SER A 517 -11.15 11.08 -22.35
CA SER A 517 -9.75 11.50 -22.48
C SER A 517 -8.87 10.28 -22.82
N GLU A 518 -7.55 10.44 -22.94
CA GLU A 518 -6.65 9.32 -23.25
C GLU A 518 -6.81 8.19 -22.21
N GLY A 519 -6.96 6.95 -22.68
CA GLY A 519 -7.13 5.75 -21.83
C GLY A 519 -8.57 5.42 -21.47
N MET A 520 -8.79 4.85 -20.27
CA MET A 520 -10.09 4.50 -19.68
C MET A 520 -10.67 5.67 -18.85
N ASN A 521 -10.46 6.90 -19.30
CA ASN A 521 -10.80 8.12 -18.56
C ASN A 521 -12.01 8.82 -19.16
N GLN A 522 -13.01 9.14 -18.34
CA GLN A 522 -14.12 10.03 -18.69
C GLN A 522 -13.85 11.44 -18.16
N ARG A 523 -14.12 12.47 -18.98
CA ARG A 523 -14.08 13.84 -18.47
C ARG A 523 -15.33 14.13 -17.63
N VAL A 524 -15.14 14.49 -16.36
CA VAL A 524 -16.18 14.80 -15.36
C VAL A 524 -15.82 16.08 -14.62
N LEU A 525 -16.60 17.15 -14.84
CA LEU A 525 -16.44 18.42 -14.14
C LEU A 525 -16.79 18.30 -12.66
N LEU A 526 -16.10 19.07 -11.81
CA LEU A 526 -16.45 19.21 -10.39
C LEU A 526 -17.65 20.17 -10.20
N PRO A 527 -18.40 20.05 -9.09
CA PRO A 527 -19.60 20.87 -8.83
C PRO A 527 -19.40 22.38 -8.99
N ASP A 528 -18.30 22.93 -8.48
CA ASP A 528 -17.94 24.35 -8.64
C ASP A 528 -17.83 24.77 -10.12
N LYS A 529 -17.29 23.87 -10.97
CA LYS A 529 -17.14 24.13 -12.41
C LYS A 529 -18.45 23.95 -13.16
N ILE A 530 -19.31 23.03 -12.75
CA ILE A 530 -20.65 22.85 -13.33
C ILE A 530 -21.49 24.10 -13.08
N LEU A 531 -21.51 24.59 -11.84
CA LEU A 531 -22.26 25.80 -11.45
C LEU A 531 -21.76 27.06 -12.17
N SER A 532 -20.44 27.24 -12.27
CA SER A 532 -19.86 28.41 -12.93
C SER A 532 -19.97 28.38 -14.46
N SER A 533 -19.93 27.19 -15.08
CA SER A 533 -20.10 27.04 -16.54
C SER A 533 -21.57 27.01 -16.97
N GLY A 534 -22.50 26.67 -16.06
CA GLY A 534 -23.92 26.57 -16.35
C GLY A 534 -24.28 25.35 -17.22
N SER A 535 -23.46 24.30 -17.23
CA SER A 535 -23.70 23.12 -18.05
C SER A 535 -23.15 21.85 -17.40
N GLY A 536 -23.87 20.74 -17.51
CA GLY A 536 -23.39 19.43 -17.05
C GLY A 536 -24.03 18.25 -17.80
N ILE A 537 -23.29 17.14 -17.90
CA ILE A 537 -23.79 15.83 -18.37
C ILE A 537 -24.36 15.00 -17.20
N CYS A 538 -24.86 13.77 -17.43
CA CYS A 538 -25.63 13.02 -16.43
C CYS A 538 -24.84 12.69 -15.16
N ILE A 539 -23.58 12.27 -15.28
CA ILE A 539 -22.70 12.03 -14.13
C ILE A 539 -22.40 13.32 -13.37
N GLU A 540 -22.20 14.43 -14.08
CA GLU A 540 -21.90 15.75 -13.53
C GLU A 540 -23.09 16.33 -12.75
N THR A 541 -24.30 16.26 -13.33
CA THR A 541 -25.52 16.67 -12.64
C THR A 541 -25.80 15.79 -11.42
N SER A 542 -25.47 14.49 -11.49
CA SER A 542 -25.61 13.55 -10.38
C SER A 542 -24.67 13.88 -9.22
N ILE A 543 -23.37 14.12 -9.46
CA ILE A 543 -22.44 14.52 -8.39
C ILE A 543 -22.74 15.90 -7.81
N LEU A 544 -23.22 16.85 -8.64
CA LEU A 544 -23.67 18.16 -8.17
C LEU A 544 -24.88 18.01 -7.24
N PHE A 545 -25.87 17.22 -7.65
CA PHE A 545 -27.07 16.97 -6.87
C PHE A 545 -26.75 16.22 -5.58
N ALA A 546 -25.97 15.13 -5.65
CA ALA A 546 -25.54 14.36 -4.49
C ALA A 546 -24.74 15.20 -3.48
N SER A 547 -23.82 16.06 -3.96
CA SER A 547 -23.10 17.01 -3.10
C SER A 547 -24.06 17.99 -2.40
N ALA A 548 -25.08 18.46 -3.10
CA ALA A 548 -26.09 19.35 -2.53
C ALA A 548 -26.96 18.63 -1.49
N VAL A 549 -27.33 17.38 -1.71
CA VAL A 549 -28.05 16.53 -0.74
C VAL A 549 -27.21 16.27 0.50
N GLN A 550 -25.96 15.83 0.36
CA GLN A 550 -25.06 15.61 1.50
C GLN A 550 -24.83 16.89 2.31
N SER A 551 -24.79 18.07 1.66
CA SER A 551 -24.67 19.35 2.38
C SER A 551 -25.85 19.67 3.32
N THR A 552 -26.93 18.88 3.28
CA THR A 552 -28.10 18.99 4.16
C THR A 552 -28.18 17.89 5.22
N ASP A 553 -27.12 17.09 5.39
CA ASP A 553 -27.08 15.89 6.23
C ASP A 553 -28.11 14.81 5.83
N MET A 554 -28.53 14.80 4.55
CA MET A 554 -29.34 13.73 3.96
C MET A 554 -28.46 12.72 3.23
N HIS A 555 -28.94 11.49 3.15
CA HIS A 555 -28.21 10.36 2.60
C HIS A 555 -28.50 10.20 1.10
N ALA A 556 -27.43 10.17 0.30
CA ALA A 556 -27.48 10.06 -1.15
C ALA A 556 -26.65 8.87 -1.63
N MET A 557 -27.10 8.23 -2.70
CA MET A 557 -26.34 7.24 -3.46
C MET A 557 -26.33 7.60 -4.93
N ILE A 558 -25.20 7.39 -5.61
CA ILE A 558 -25.10 7.54 -7.05
C ILE A 558 -25.40 6.18 -7.68
N VAL A 559 -26.36 6.14 -8.60
CA VAL A 559 -26.74 4.94 -9.34
C VAL A 559 -26.23 5.08 -10.76
N PHE A 560 -25.18 4.33 -11.09
CA PHE A 560 -24.63 4.22 -12.44
C PHE A 560 -25.38 3.14 -13.22
N LEU A 561 -26.07 3.56 -14.27
CA LEU A 561 -26.71 2.67 -15.22
C LEU A 561 -25.80 2.50 -16.45
N PRO A 562 -26.03 1.48 -17.29
CA PRO A 562 -25.40 1.43 -18.60
C PRO A 562 -25.66 2.72 -19.40
N GLY A 563 -24.67 3.61 -19.49
CA GLY A 563 -24.72 4.86 -20.25
C GLY A 563 -25.44 6.05 -19.57
N HIS A 564 -25.85 5.95 -18.30
CA HIS A 564 -26.53 7.03 -17.57
C HIS A 564 -26.15 7.05 -16.09
N ALA A 565 -26.43 8.16 -15.41
CA ALA A 565 -26.22 8.29 -13.98
C ALA A 565 -27.38 9.07 -13.35
N GLN A 566 -27.83 8.61 -12.19
CA GLN A 566 -28.91 9.20 -11.40
C GLN A 566 -28.53 9.18 -9.92
N VAL A 567 -29.36 9.80 -9.08
CA VAL A 567 -29.15 9.84 -7.63
C VAL A 567 -30.34 9.22 -6.92
N ALA A 568 -30.10 8.32 -5.98
CA ALA A 568 -31.10 7.88 -5.02
C ALA A 568 -30.93 8.70 -3.72
N VAL A 569 -32.02 9.21 -3.18
CA VAL A 569 -32.03 9.94 -1.89
C VAL A 569 -32.93 9.18 -0.93
N GLU A 570 -32.40 8.81 0.23
CA GLU A 570 -33.17 8.05 1.22
C GLU A 570 -34.35 8.89 1.72
N THR A 571 -35.54 8.30 1.84
CA THR A 571 -36.77 9.05 2.13
C THR A 571 -36.79 9.61 3.54
N GLY A 572 -36.03 9.03 4.45
CA GLY A 572 -35.86 9.48 5.83
C GLY A 572 -34.58 8.92 6.44
N TYR A 573 -34.28 9.29 7.69
CA TYR A 573 -33.10 8.77 8.37
C TYR A 573 -33.22 7.26 8.60
N ARG A 574 -32.35 6.48 7.94
CA ARG A 574 -32.32 5.01 8.02
C ARG A 574 -33.68 4.37 7.70
N SER A 575 -34.40 4.90 6.71
CA SER A 575 -35.67 4.31 6.27
C SER A 575 -35.49 3.07 5.40
N GLY A 576 -34.36 2.95 4.66
CA GLY A 576 -34.17 1.91 3.65
C GLY A 576 -35.03 2.06 2.39
N GLU A 577 -35.78 3.16 2.28
CA GLU A 577 -36.62 3.50 1.14
C GLU A 577 -36.02 4.74 0.44
N TYR A 578 -36.13 4.82 -0.89
CA TYR A 578 -35.43 5.85 -1.67
C TYR A 578 -36.31 6.49 -2.74
N PHE A 579 -36.07 7.78 -2.96
CA PHE A 579 -36.46 8.50 -4.16
C PHE A 579 -35.36 8.40 -5.21
N LEU A 580 -35.67 7.87 -6.39
CA LEU A 580 -34.81 7.95 -7.56
C LEU A 580 -35.02 9.31 -8.24
N VAL A 581 -33.93 10.07 -8.40
CA VAL A 581 -33.94 11.44 -8.90
C VAL A 581 -33.28 11.53 -10.28
N GLU A 582 -34.06 11.93 -11.29
CA GLU A 582 -33.59 12.19 -12.65
C GLU A 582 -32.94 13.59 -12.74
N THR A 583 -31.66 13.66 -12.37
CA THR A 583 -30.93 14.92 -12.23
C THR A 583 -30.74 15.68 -13.55
N THR A 584 -30.99 15.04 -14.70
CA THR A 584 -30.88 15.67 -16.03
C THR A 584 -32.11 16.51 -16.43
N LEU A 585 -33.19 16.51 -15.64
CA LEU A 585 -34.34 17.38 -15.85
C LEU A 585 -33.99 18.85 -15.54
N LEU A 586 -33.28 19.50 -16.46
CA LEU A 586 -32.79 20.87 -16.36
C LEU A 586 -33.07 21.66 -17.65
N PRO A 587 -33.74 22.82 -17.59
CA PRO A 587 -34.25 23.47 -16.38
C PRO A 587 -35.51 22.76 -15.83
N PHE A 588 -35.69 22.88 -14.52
CA PHE A 588 -36.85 22.43 -13.77
C PHE A 588 -37.64 23.66 -13.30
N PHE A 589 -38.96 23.69 -13.57
CA PHE A 589 -39.82 24.82 -13.19
C PHE A 589 -40.84 24.48 -12.09
N GLY A 590 -40.88 23.23 -11.62
CA GLY A 590 -41.76 22.82 -10.53
C GLY A 590 -43.23 22.64 -10.94
N THR A 591 -43.50 22.30 -12.20
CA THR A 591 -44.84 21.89 -12.63
C THR A 591 -45.13 20.45 -12.20
N ASP A 592 -46.41 20.10 -12.01
CA ASP A 592 -46.80 18.73 -11.59
C ASP A 592 -46.19 17.64 -12.49
N GLU A 593 -46.16 17.84 -13.82
CA GLU A 593 -45.56 16.89 -14.77
C GLU A 593 -44.04 16.75 -14.61
N GLU A 594 -43.34 17.85 -14.30
CA GLU A 594 -41.90 17.83 -14.04
C GLU A 594 -41.59 17.19 -12.69
N MET A 595 -42.44 17.38 -11.68
CA MET A 595 -42.29 16.74 -10.37
C MET A 595 -42.41 15.22 -10.48
N ASP A 596 -43.39 14.73 -11.23
CA ASP A 596 -43.58 13.30 -11.53
C ASP A 596 -42.42 12.72 -12.38
N SER A 597 -41.82 13.53 -13.25
CA SER A 597 -40.70 13.12 -14.10
C SER A 597 -39.35 13.15 -13.38
N LEU A 598 -39.21 14.03 -12.37
CA LEU A 598 -37.98 14.19 -11.61
C LEU A 598 -37.81 13.07 -10.59
N ILE A 599 -38.87 12.75 -9.85
CA ILE A 599 -38.80 11.88 -8.67
C ILE A 599 -39.66 10.65 -8.91
N MET A 600 -39.01 9.49 -8.87
CA MET A 600 -39.67 8.19 -8.89
C MET A 600 -39.51 7.52 -7.53
N TYR A 601 -40.61 6.96 -7.02
CA TYR A 601 -40.58 6.06 -5.88
C TYR A 601 -40.62 4.63 -6.37
N LEU A 602 -39.71 3.79 -5.86
CA LEU A 602 -39.65 2.36 -6.15
C LEU A 602 -39.74 1.59 -4.84
N THR A 603 -40.56 0.55 -4.83
CA THR A 603 -40.54 -0.46 -3.76
C THR A 603 -39.23 -1.25 -3.81
N ALA A 604 -38.90 -1.98 -2.74
CA ALA A 604 -37.69 -2.81 -2.72
C ALA A 604 -37.64 -3.82 -3.88
N GLU A 605 -38.75 -4.48 -4.21
CA GLU A 605 -38.82 -5.42 -5.35
C GLU A 605 -38.59 -4.72 -6.70
N GLU A 606 -39.15 -3.52 -6.86
CA GLU A 606 -38.93 -2.71 -8.07
C GLU A 606 -37.48 -2.22 -8.16
N TRP A 607 -36.86 -1.88 -7.04
CA TRP A 607 -35.43 -1.56 -6.99
C TRP A 607 -34.55 -2.75 -7.37
N GLU A 608 -34.82 -3.95 -6.86
CA GLU A 608 -34.07 -5.15 -7.25
C GLU A 608 -34.14 -5.40 -8.77
N GLN A 609 -35.34 -5.28 -9.36
CA GLN A 609 -35.53 -5.40 -10.81
C GLN A 609 -34.80 -4.30 -11.57
N TYR A 610 -34.90 -3.07 -11.07
CA TYR A 610 -34.27 -1.90 -11.66
C TYR A 610 -32.74 -2.00 -11.64
N LEU A 611 -32.15 -2.43 -10.53
CA LEU A 611 -30.70 -2.61 -10.41
C LEU A 611 -30.19 -3.77 -11.28
N ALA A 612 -31.01 -4.81 -11.50
CA ALA A 612 -30.62 -5.96 -12.31
C ALA A 612 -30.61 -5.67 -13.82
N ASP A 613 -31.61 -4.95 -14.33
CA ASP A 613 -31.71 -4.57 -15.75
C ASP A 613 -32.49 -3.24 -15.91
N PRO A 614 -31.84 -2.08 -15.70
CA PRO A 614 -32.50 -0.78 -15.66
C PRO A 614 -33.26 -0.43 -16.95
N TRP A 615 -32.81 -0.99 -18.08
CA TRP A 615 -33.34 -0.71 -19.41
C TRP A 615 -34.27 -1.81 -19.93
N GLY A 616 -34.31 -2.98 -19.27
CA GLY A 616 -35.09 -4.14 -19.70
C GLY A 616 -34.62 -4.74 -21.04
N ASP A 617 -33.40 -4.41 -21.46
CA ASP A 617 -32.84 -4.76 -22.77
C ASP A 617 -31.58 -5.62 -22.67
N GLY A 618 -31.18 -6.00 -21.45
CA GLY A 618 -30.00 -6.84 -21.19
C GLY A 618 -28.66 -6.11 -21.33
N SER A 619 -28.65 -4.77 -21.30
CA SER A 619 -27.43 -3.95 -21.31
C SER A 619 -26.57 -4.06 -20.04
N GLY A 620 -27.11 -4.67 -18.98
CA GLY A 620 -26.37 -5.05 -17.77
C GLY A 620 -26.89 -4.38 -16.50
N PRO A 621 -26.38 -4.79 -15.33
CA PRO A 621 -26.82 -4.29 -14.04
C PRO A 621 -26.32 -2.86 -13.77
N ALA A 622 -26.99 -2.18 -12.86
CA ALA A 622 -26.55 -0.93 -12.28
C ALA A 622 -25.40 -1.12 -11.27
N TYR A 623 -24.67 -0.05 -11.00
CA TYR A 623 -23.66 0.04 -9.96
C TYR A 623 -24.00 1.18 -9.00
N VAL A 624 -24.07 0.88 -7.71
CA VAL A 624 -24.55 1.77 -6.66
C VAL A 624 -23.38 2.19 -5.78
N VAL A 625 -23.08 3.48 -5.80
CA VAL A 625 -22.08 4.08 -4.93
C VAL A 625 -22.78 4.81 -3.80
N ASP A 626 -22.65 4.30 -2.58
CA ASP A 626 -23.07 4.99 -1.37
C ASP A 626 -22.13 6.19 -1.11
N CYS A 627 -22.70 7.40 -1.04
CA CYS A 627 -21.90 8.61 -0.89
C CYS A 627 -21.22 8.75 0.48
N ASP A 628 -21.67 8.00 1.49
CA ASP A 628 -21.09 8.03 2.85
C ASP A 628 -19.79 7.22 2.93
N LEU A 629 -19.50 6.38 1.93
CA LEU A 629 -18.22 5.67 1.80
C LEU A 629 -17.02 6.59 1.52
N VAL A 630 -17.25 7.88 1.22
CA VAL A 630 -16.19 8.87 0.93
C VAL A 630 -15.11 8.89 2.01
N HIS A 631 -15.51 8.80 3.29
CA HIS A 631 -14.58 8.79 4.42
C HIS A 631 -13.95 7.42 4.66
N VAL A 632 -14.70 6.34 4.40
CA VAL A 632 -14.22 4.95 4.53
C VAL A 632 -13.07 4.71 3.56
N LEU A 633 -13.21 5.17 2.32
CA LEU A 633 -12.23 4.99 1.25
C LEU A 633 -11.13 6.07 1.23
N GLY A 634 -11.12 7.00 2.19
CA GLY A 634 -10.07 8.01 2.33
C GLY A 634 -10.07 9.07 1.22
N PHE A 635 -11.20 9.27 0.54
CA PHE A 635 -11.34 10.31 -0.45
C PHE A 635 -11.47 11.68 0.19
N LYS A 636 -10.76 12.65 -0.39
CA LYS A 636 -10.83 14.04 0.01
C LYS A 636 -10.65 14.91 -1.22
N ALA A 637 -11.63 15.78 -1.48
CA ALA A 637 -11.52 16.77 -2.54
C ALA A 637 -10.22 17.58 -2.38
N ILE A 638 -9.42 17.65 -3.44
CA ILE A 638 -8.28 18.56 -3.47
C ILE A 638 -8.82 19.99 -3.48
N GLY A 639 -8.39 20.81 -2.53
CA GLY A 639 -8.62 22.25 -2.60
C GLY A 639 -7.78 22.85 -3.72
N TYR A 640 -8.39 23.11 -4.88
CA TYR A 640 -7.79 23.91 -5.94
C TYR A 640 -8.54 25.25 -6.02
N LYS A 641 -7.80 26.36 -6.07
CA LYS A 641 -8.32 27.72 -6.21
C LYS A 641 -7.62 28.43 -7.34
#